data_AF-A0AAW3RW79-F1
#
_entry.id   AF-A0AAW3RW79-F1
#
_cell.length_a   1.000
_cell.length_b   1.000
_cell.length_c   1.000
_cell.angle_alpha   90.00
_cell.angle_beta   90.00
_cell.angle_gamma   90.00
#
_symmetry.space_group_name_H-M   'P 1'
#
loop_
_entity.id
_entity.type
_entity.pdbx_description
1 polymer ?
#
loop_
_entity_poly.entity_id
_entity_poly.type
_entity_poly.pdbx_seq_one_letter_code
_entity_poly.pdbx_strand_id
1 'polypeptide(L)'
;MSGRKQHYIPQSFQRGFLIHKKSNQTHVYHSNRNYPSNIDSVAAQRDFYSEPSNDGKKNLDDIITDYENRLGELLIILRGIELGGSVDASIAAEVIAHLTPRGNSIRRMFGSGTTKLMMGISDIFSDKEAIASLLGLEEPVPNQTWNKHIASNLSEDERLTQFIELIIEKTKIPKSSFDRVLFMFAKEYMLGDKKPIFDQFQLVFSSLFSRIDDIVSSGHKQMLSNGLIAEPRKQDLEEFTWSILPAPADGAIMPDCIALGFDEEEGIFLPYIMTSKASTVIIPLTSQKLLVGIRSGSTLSDLSNFNHEASECSDELFIASASTHTALSNNIGKRWEGKMDSAVQDALSSISKTYNPPENKTAAPSLPATLSSYQLTFIGWSTEEDISHISKTIQSLIKELCQWLDLTRLDGITFTSDFEKALTEIERGFDVNTTPENIPDYIAQGVSALLVIRNGKLKVRLVFSKEYALSLIGEDVQKTRIALHMIVAGLSIVHMVQQFENTLPDFLMEPVTTDNHDAVLHCAMRKALRAYRYANISATFGAEDLFEQEFSNYLTQCFDLAYANIAKAKEEHATDHDHPKLFNAVHGAVTDILTTSARLLGHLDGVGKPPLPTPETSAGNAIIARQLTWWINAFAYDLQKFWKKESWTREDLYALNIHVERLLWPSGILLYPADSGQGTMILSFQTDQTLL
;
A
#
# COMPACT_ATOMS: atom_id res chain seq x y z
N MET A 1 46.57 0.07 8.29
CA MET A 1 46.10 -1.34 8.33
C MET A 1 45.02 -1.51 9.40
N SER A 2 44.02 -0.62 9.40
CA SER A 2 42.79 -0.76 10.18
C SER A 2 41.87 -1.74 9.44
N GLY A 3 41.11 -2.58 10.15
CA GLY A 3 39.98 -3.32 9.55
C GLY A 3 40.19 -4.78 9.13
N ARG A 4 41.28 -5.47 9.53
CA ARG A 4 41.38 -6.94 9.34
C ARG A 4 41.53 -7.66 10.69
N LYS A 5 40.75 -8.72 10.90
CA LYS A 5 40.64 -9.54 12.13
C LYS A 5 39.84 -8.85 13.27
N GLN A 6 38.53 -8.73 13.07
CA GLN A 6 37.58 -8.15 14.04
C GLN A 6 36.98 -9.21 14.98
N HIS A 7 36.69 -8.84 16.22
CA HIS A 7 36.21 -9.74 17.27
C HIS A 7 34.72 -9.57 17.52
N TYR A 8 33.92 -10.62 17.31
CA TYR A 8 32.48 -10.57 17.58
C TYR A 8 32.12 -10.60 19.05
N ILE A 9 33.01 -11.14 19.88
CA ILE A 9 33.04 -10.87 21.31
C ILE A 9 34.29 -10.00 21.54
N PRO A 10 34.14 -8.70 21.84
CA PRO A 10 35.28 -7.80 21.96
C PRO A 10 36.30 -8.28 22.99
N GLN A 11 37.59 -8.12 22.71
CA GLN A 11 38.65 -8.53 23.65
C GLN A 11 38.53 -7.82 25.01
N SER A 12 38.05 -6.57 25.02
CA SER A 12 37.76 -5.83 26.25
C SER A 12 36.74 -6.55 27.13
N PHE A 13 35.76 -7.23 26.53
CA PHE A 13 34.80 -8.07 27.23
C PHE A 13 35.41 -9.42 27.64
N GLN A 14 36.14 -10.11 26.76
CA GLN A 14 36.80 -11.39 27.07
C GLN A 14 37.78 -11.31 28.26
N ARG A 15 38.39 -10.14 28.53
CA ARG A 15 39.28 -9.91 29.68
C ARG A 15 38.66 -10.24 31.05
N GLY A 16 37.34 -10.29 31.16
CA GLY A 16 36.64 -10.70 32.38
C GLY A 16 36.79 -12.19 32.74
N PHE A 17 37.28 -13.01 31.81
CA PHE A 17 37.31 -14.47 31.91
C PHE A 17 38.71 -15.08 31.75
N LEU A 18 39.76 -14.28 31.93
CA LEU A 18 41.14 -14.76 31.79
C LEU A 18 41.49 -15.83 32.85
N ILE A 19 42.17 -16.89 32.41
CA ILE A 19 42.82 -17.88 33.29
C ILE A 19 43.94 -17.19 34.08
N HIS A 20 44.75 -16.37 33.39
CA HIS A 20 45.80 -15.57 34.00
C HIS A 20 45.96 -14.22 33.27
N LYS A 21 45.94 -13.12 34.02
CA LYS A 21 46.11 -11.74 33.51
C LYS A 21 47.39 -11.49 32.69
N LYS A 22 48.44 -12.30 32.85
CA LYS A 22 49.73 -12.14 32.14
C LYS A 22 49.77 -12.84 30.79
N SER A 23 49.06 -13.96 30.64
CA SER A 23 49.07 -14.75 29.40
C SER A 23 47.96 -14.33 28.44
N ASN A 24 46.98 -13.53 28.88
CA ASN A 24 45.78 -13.16 28.10
C ASN A 24 45.05 -14.38 27.51
N GLN A 25 45.09 -15.51 28.23
CA GLN A 25 44.45 -16.75 27.82
C GLN A 25 43.13 -16.98 28.55
N THR A 26 42.18 -17.58 27.85
CA THR A 26 40.88 -18.05 28.36
C THR A 26 40.64 -19.50 27.94
N HIS A 27 39.75 -20.22 28.61
CA HIS A 27 39.26 -21.50 28.10
C HIS A 27 38.12 -21.25 27.13
N VAL A 28 38.20 -21.89 25.95
CA VAL A 28 37.14 -21.89 24.94
C VAL A 28 36.55 -23.28 24.87
N TYR A 29 35.23 -23.36 24.90
CA TYR A 29 34.47 -24.58 24.84
C TYR A 29 33.61 -24.59 23.59
N HIS A 30 33.79 -25.59 22.75
CA HIS A 30 32.88 -25.96 21.66
C HIS A 30 32.19 -27.28 22.01
N SER A 31 31.17 -27.64 21.22
CA SER A 31 30.43 -28.89 21.37
C SER A 31 31.30 -30.15 21.27
N ASN A 32 32.41 -30.08 20.53
CA ASN A 32 33.28 -31.23 20.24
C ASN A 32 34.73 -31.09 20.74
N ARG A 33 35.12 -29.93 21.28
CA ARG A 33 36.49 -29.67 21.74
C ARG A 33 36.56 -28.50 22.70
N ASN A 34 37.59 -28.49 23.52
CA ASN A 34 37.82 -27.47 24.54
C ASN A 34 39.32 -27.26 24.73
N TYR A 35 39.77 -26.01 24.69
CA TYR A 35 41.19 -25.67 24.68
C TYR A 35 41.45 -24.27 25.25
N PRO A 36 42.62 -24.02 25.86
CA PRO A 36 43.05 -22.67 26.18
C PRO A 36 43.44 -21.92 24.90
N SER A 37 43.05 -20.65 24.78
CA SER A 37 43.38 -19.80 23.63
C SER A 37 43.63 -18.36 24.06
N ASN A 38 44.47 -17.64 23.31
CA ASN A 38 44.66 -16.21 23.50
C ASN A 38 43.43 -15.45 23.00
N ILE A 39 42.95 -14.47 23.78
CA ILE A 39 41.76 -13.67 23.43
C ILE A 39 41.88 -12.95 22.08
N ASP A 40 43.10 -12.72 21.59
CA ASP A 40 43.33 -12.15 20.25
C ASP A 40 42.91 -13.07 19.09
N SER A 41 42.67 -14.34 19.37
CA SER A 41 42.36 -15.40 18.43
C SER A 41 41.05 -16.13 18.75
N VAL A 42 40.35 -15.68 19.78
CA VAL A 42 39.03 -16.19 20.19
C VAL A 42 37.94 -15.25 19.70
N ALA A 43 36.85 -15.79 19.17
CA ALA A 43 35.73 -15.02 18.63
C ALA A 43 36.15 -13.97 17.57
N ALA A 44 37.15 -14.29 16.74
CA ALA A 44 37.70 -13.40 15.71
C ALA A 44 37.36 -13.90 14.29
N GLN A 45 37.05 -12.99 13.38
CA GLN A 45 36.79 -13.25 11.96
C GLN A 45 37.56 -12.27 11.07
N ARG A 46 37.88 -12.67 9.84
CA ARG A 46 38.78 -11.92 8.94
C ARG A 46 38.19 -10.58 8.51
N ASP A 47 36.91 -10.56 8.11
CA ASP A 47 36.14 -9.40 7.65
C ASP A 47 34.74 -9.46 8.32
N PHE A 48 34.18 -8.32 8.80
CA PHE A 48 33.03 -8.31 9.75
C PHE A 48 31.69 -7.92 9.09
N TYR A 49 31.61 -6.78 8.40
CA TYR A 49 30.43 -6.35 7.63
C TYR A 49 30.72 -5.82 6.22
N SER A 50 31.97 -5.52 5.85
CA SER A 50 32.30 -4.92 4.54
C SER A 50 33.71 -5.28 4.07
N GLU A 51 33.92 -5.37 2.76
CA GLU A 51 35.28 -5.29 2.21
C GLU A 51 35.81 -3.84 2.36
N PRO A 52 37.13 -3.63 2.53
CA PRO A 52 37.70 -2.29 2.63
C PRO A 52 37.33 -1.44 1.40
N SER A 53 36.75 -0.25 1.63
CA SER A 53 36.42 0.66 0.53
C SER A 53 37.70 1.25 -0.08
N ASN A 54 37.84 1.18 -1.40
CA ASN A 54 38.97 1.77 -2.13
C ASN A 54 38.89 3.32 -2.20
N ASP A 55 37.76 3.92 -1.81
CA ASP A 55 37.48 5.35 -2.00
C ASP A 55 37.66 6.21 -0.72
N GLY A 56 38.20 5.64 0.36
CA GLY A 56 38.58 6.38 1.57
C GLY A 56 37.41 6.90 2.43
N LYS A 57 36.16 6.55 2.13
CA LYS A 57 35.00 6.79 3.01
C LYS A 57 35.01 5.80 4.17
N LYS A 58 34.80 6.29 5.41
CA LYS A 58 34.69 5.44 6.62
C LYS A 58 33.62 4.37 6.39
N ASN A 59 33.99 3.11 6.51
CA ASN A 59 33.04 2.00 6.41
C ASN A 59 32.47 1.66 7.80
N LEU A 60 31.51 0.74 7.84
CA LEU A 60 30.85 0.33 9.08
C LEU A 60 31.86 -0.25 10.10
N ASP A 61 32.90 -0.94 9.63
CA ASP A 61 33.94 -1.52 10.47
C ASP A 61 34.83 -0.45 11.13
N ASP A 62 35.05 0.71 10.48
CA ASP A 62 35.75 1.85 11.07
C ASP A 62 34.94 2.49 12.21
N ILE A 63 33.63 2.64 12.03
CA ILE A 63 32.71 3.18 13.06
C ILE A 63 32.64 2.24 14.28
N ILE A 64 32.60 0.92 14.02
CA ILE A 64 32.61 -0.11 15.06
C ILE A 64 33.89 -0.05 15.89
N THR A 65 35.04 0.09 15.21
CA THR A 65 36.36 0.18 15.83
C THR A 65 36.48 1.43 16.71
N ASP A 66 36.00 2.59 16.25
CA ASP A 66 35.98 3.84 17.03
C ASP A 66 35.16 3.69 18.34
N TYR A 67 34.05 2.94 18.29
CA TYR A 67 33.18 2.69 19.45
C TYR A 67 33.76 1.67 20.45
N GLU A 68 34.67 0.77 20.05
CA GLU A 68 35.24 -0.24 20.96
C GLU A 68 36.00 0.37 22.15
N ASN A 69 36.58 1.55 21.96
CA ASN A 69 37.26 2.28 23.03
C ASN A 69 36.27 2.69 24.12
N ARG A 70 35.12 3.26 23.73
CA ARG A 70 34.04 3.66 24.66
C ARG A 70 33.44 2.45 25.39
N LEU A 71 33.19 1.36 24.66
CA LEU A 71 32.70 0.12 25.27
C LEU A 71 33.68 -0.44 26.31
N GLY A 72 34.98 -0.34 26.05
CA GLY A 72 36.02 -0.72 27.00
C GLY A 72 35.95 0.06 28.31
N GLU A 73 35.70 1.37 28.25
CA GLU A 73 35.54 2.24 29.44
C GLU A 73 34.31 1.87 30.25
N LEU A 74 33.15 1.68 29.59
CA LEU A 74 31.91 1.29 30.27
C LEU A 74 32.05 -0.07 30.98
N LEU A 75 32.72 -1.04 30.35
CA LEU A 75 32.98 -2.34 30.99
C LEU A 75 33.90 -2.24 32.20
N ILE A 76 34.86 -1.32 32.22
CA ILE A 76 35.71 -1.08 33.39
C ILE A 76 34.86 -0.53 34.54
N ILE A 77 33.97 0.43 34.26
CA ILE A 77 33.04 1.00 35.24
C ILE A 77 32.18 -0.11 35.85
N LEU A 78 31.49 -0.89 35.02
CA LEU A 78 30.60 -1.96 35.48
C LEU A 78 31.32 -3.02 36.33
N ARG A 79 32.55 -3.40 35.96
CA ARG A 79 33.36 -4.38 36.71
C ARG A 79 33.88 -3.84 38.04
N GLY A 80 34.01 -2.51 38.16
CA GLY A 80 34.47 -1.82 39.36
C GLY A 80 33.42 -1.77 40.47
N ILE A 81 32.13 -1.91 40.15
CA ILE A 81 31.02 -1.86 41.11
C ILE A 81 31.05 -3.08 42.04
N GLU A 82 30.86 -2.88 43.34
CA GLU A 82 30.85 -3.95 44.35
C GLU A 82 29.62 -4.86 44.22
N LEU A 83 29.70 -6.07 44.80
CA LEU A 83 28.56 -6.99 44.83
C LEU A 83 27.39 -6.37 45.59
N GLY A 84 26.18 -6.47 45.03
CA GLY A 84 24.97 -5.82 45.51
C GLY A 84 24.84 -4.34 45.13
N GLY A 85 25.85 -3.75 44.48
CA GLY A 85 25.81 -2.37 44.02
C GLY A 85 24.79 -2.15 42.90
N SER A 86 24.08 -1.03 42.96
CA SER A 86 23.18 -0.57 41.90
C SER A 86 23.99 -0.05 40.70
N VAL A 87 23.45 -0.23 39.50
CA VAL A 87 24.05 0.21 38.24
C VAL A 87 23.12 1.21 37.56
N ASP A 88 23.69 2.25 36.94
CA ASP A 88 22.91 3.19 36.12
C ASP A 88 22.34 2.46 34.90
N ALA A 89 21.01 2.58 34.72
CA ALA A 89 20.30 1.88 33.66
C ALA A 89 20.77 2.28 32.26
N SER A 90 21.18 3.54 32.05
CA SER A 90 21.71 4.00 30.76
C SER A 90 23.04 3.34 30.41
N ILE A 91 23.92 3.12 31.41
CA ILE A 91 25.21 2.45 31.23
C ILE A 91 25.00 0.97 30.90
N ALA A 92 24.12 0.30 31.65
CA ALA A 92 23.79 -1.10 31.39
C ALA A 92 23.17 -1.25 30.00
N ALA A 93 22.11 -0.50 29.70
CA ALA A 93 21.41 -0.52 28.42
C ALA A 93 22.34 -0.30 27.23
N GLU A 94 23.24 0.69 27.32
CA GLU A 94 24.22 0.95 26.27
C GLU A 94 25.14 -0.26 26.05
N VAL A 95 25.72 -0.85 27.10
CA VAL A 95 26.61 -2.01 26.98
C VAL A 95 25.87 -3.22 26.38
N ILE A 96 24.66 -3.53 26.82
CA ILE A 96 23.86 -4.66 26.32
C ILE A 96 23.48 -4.44 24.85
N ALA A 97 22.94 -3.26 24.52
CA ALA A 97 22.47 -2.94 23.18
C ALA A 97 23.59 -2.97 22.15
N HIS A 98 24.83 -2.64 22.55
CA HIS A 98 25.98 -2.67 21.66
C HIS A 98 26.66 -4.04 21.54
N LEU A 99 26.62 -4.87 22.58
CA LEU A 99 27.25 -6.19 22.56
C LEU A 99 26.36 -7.24 21.90
N THR A 100 25.06 -7.23 22.19
CA THR A 100 24.15 -8.31 21.76
C THR A 100 24.04 -8.49 20.24
N PRO A 101 23.94 -7.45 19.39
CA PRO A 101 23.82 -7.62 17.93
C PRO A 101 25.09 -8.18 17.25
N ARG A 102 26.23 -8.20 17.95
CA ARG A 102 27.54 -8.59 17.39
C ARG A 102 27.73 -10.10 17.33
N GLY A 103 26.94 -10.89 18.07
CA GLY A 103 27.05 -12.35 18.14
C GLY A 103 27.08 -13.02 16.75
N ASN A 104 27.92 -14.05 16.59
CA ASN A 104 28.06 -14.79 15.33
C ASN A 104 26.74 -15.48 14.93
N SER A 105 26.00 -15.99 15.91
CA SER A 105 24.70 -16.64 15.75
C SER A 105 23.67 -15.72 15.08
N ILE A 106 23.57 -14.47 15.54
CA ILE A 106 22.67 -13.44 15.01
C ILE A 106 23.06 -13.08 13.57
N ARG A 107 24.36 -12.95 13.28
CA ARG A 107 24.83 -12.69 11.92
C ARG A 107 24.58 -13.86 10.97
N ARG A 108 24.73 -15.10 11.44
CA ARG A 108 24.29 -16.29 10.70
C ARG A 108 22.78 -16.29 10.46
N MET A 109 21.96 -15.96 11.46
CA MET A 109 20.50 -15.82 11.28
C MET A 109 20.16 -14.78 10.23
N PHE A 110 20.77 -13.58 10.28
CA PHE A 110 20.55 -12.55 9.28
C PHE A 110 21.16 -12.90 7.93
N GLY A 111 22.24 -13.68 7.87
CA GLY A 111 22.92 -14.15 6.65
C GLY A 111 22.20 -15.28 5.91
N SER A 112 21.74 -16.32 6.62
CA SER A 112 20.86 -17.35 6.05
C SER A 112 19.44 -16.81 5.84
N GLY A 113 19.02 -15.92 6.73
CA GLY A 113 17.80 -15.14 6.62
C GLY A 113 17.82 -14.22 5.42
N THR A 114 18.96 -13.64 5.01
CA THR A 114 19.07 -12.81 3.78
C THR A 114 18.94 -13.63 2.52
N THR A 115 19.35 -14.90 2.49
CA THR A 115 19.11 -15.77 1.32
C THR A 115 17.63 -16.16 1.21
N LYS A 116 16.95 -16.45 2.33
CA LYS A 116 15.50 -16.73 2.37
C LYS A 116 14.65 -15.46 2.19
N LEU A 117 15.08 -14.32 2.73
CA LEU A 117 14.55 -12.98 2.45
C LEU A 117 14.79 -12.66 0.99
N MET A 118 15.93 -12.98 0.37
CA MET A 118 16.13 -12.78 -1.07
C MET A 118 15.19 -13.63 -1.91
N MET A 119 14.85 -14.84 -1.47
CA MET A 119 13.80 -15.63 -2.10
C MET A 119 12.42 -14.99 -1.91
N GLY A 120 12.05 -14.59 -0.69
CA GLY A 120 10.78 -13.90 -0.42
C GLY A 120 10.67 -12.48 -1.01
N ILE A 121 11.79 -11.79 -1.18
CA ILE A 121 11.92 -10.49 -1.84
C ILE A 121 11.88 -10.69 -3.36
N SER A 122 12.46 -11.78 -3.89
CA SER A 122 12.25 -12.20 -5.28
C SER A 122 10.78 -12.55 -5.56
N ASP A 123 10.07 -13.10 -4.57
CA ASP A 123 8.63 -13.34 -4.65
C ASP A 123 7.83 -12.03 -4.58
N ILE A 124 8.22 -11.08 -3.71
CA ILE A 124 7.69 -9.69 -3.67
C ILE A 124 7.96 -8.96 -4.99
N PHE A 125 9.10 -9.17 -5.65
CA PHE A 125 9.39 -8.60 -6.97
C PHE A 125 8.70 -9.34 -8.11
N SER A 126 8.09 -10.49 -7.83
CA SER A 126 7.14 -11.15 -8.71
C SER A 126 5.70 -10.64 -8.47
N ASP A 127 5.45 -9.96 -7.35
CA ASP A 127 4.17 -9.36 -6.97
C ASP A 127 4.10 -7.88 -7.40
N LYS A 128 3.29 -7.62 -8.44
CA LYS A 128 3.09 -6.28 -9.01
C LYS A 128 2.51 -5.29 -7.99
N GLU A 129 1.71 -5.75 -7.04
CA GLU A 129 1.05 -4.90 -6.04
C GLU A 129 2.04 -4.43 -4.97
N ALA A 130 2.94 -5.32 -4.55
CA ALA A 130 3.99 -4.98 -3.58
C ALA A 130 5.00 -3.96 -4.14
N ILE A 131 5.36 -4.07 -5.43
CA ILE A 131 6.20 -3.05 -6.10
C ILE A 131 5.45 -1.71 -6.23
N ALA A 132 4.17 -1.74 -6.60
CA ALA A 132 3.36 -0.53 -6.67
C ALA A 132 3.29 0.19 -5.32
N SER A 133 3.16 -0.56 -4.21
CA SER A 133 3.21 -0.04 -2.84
C SER A 133 4.55 0.64 -2.53
N LEU A 134 5.66 -0.05 -2.81
CA LEU A 134 7.01 0.44 -2.54
C LEU A 134 7.30 1.77 -3.27
N LEU A 135 6.81 1.91 -4.50
CA LEU A 135 7.00 3.11 -5.31
C LEU A 135 5.95 4.20 -5.03
N GLY A 136 4.93 3.93 -4.20
CA GLY A 136 3.82 4.84 -3.97
C GLY A 136 2.87 4.97 -5.16
N LEU A 137 2.81 3.98 -6.06
CA LEU A 137 1.90 3.95 -7.23
C LEU A 137 0.49 3.46 -6.87
N GLU A 138 0.31 3.09 -5.60
CA GLU A 138 -0.93 2.63 -5.01
C GLU A 138 -2.04 3.67 -4.97
N GLU A 139 -1.70 4.96 -4.90
CA GLU A 139 -2.67 6.05 -4.95
C GLU A 139 -2.87 6.53 -6.39
N PRO A 140 -3.97 7.22 -6.73
CA PRO A 140 -4.19 7.74 -8.08
C PRO A 140 -3.22 8.87 -8.46
N VAL A 141 -2.62 9.56 -7.50
CA VAL A 141 -1.79 10.75 -7.73
C VAL A 141 -0.43 10.67 -7.03
N PRO A 142 0.56 11.48 -7.47
CA PRO A 142 1.83 11.64 -6.76
C PRO A 142 1.64 11.85 -5.25
N ASN A 143 2.38 11.10 -4.45
CA ASN A 143 2.32 11.14 -2.99
C ASN A 143 3.73 11.23 -2.38
N GLN A 144 3.79 11.26 -1.05
CA GLN A 144 5.07 11.40 -0.32
C GLN A 144 6.04 10.26 -0.63
N THR A 145 5.55 9.02 -0.76
CA THR A 145 6.37 7.84 -1.10
C THR A 145 6.95 7.99 -2.51
N TRP A 146 6.11 8.30 -3.50
CA TRP A 146 6.55 8.62 -4.87
C TRP A 146 7.60 9.72 -4.87
N ASN A 147 7.31 10.87 -4.25
CA ASN A 147 8.21 12.01 -4.21
C ASN A 147 9.54 11.66 -3.56
N LYS A 148 9.54 10.86 -2.49
CA LYS A 148 10.77 10.42 -1.83
C LYS A 148 11.64 9.57 -2.75
N HIS A 149 11.05 8.62 -3.48
CA HIS A 149 11.78 7.71 -4.36
C HIS A 149 12.16 8.33 -5.71
N ILE A 150 11.37 9.27 -6.21
CA ILE A 150 11.58 9.86 -7.53
C ILE A 150 12.41 11.13 -7.44
N ALA A 151 12.15 12.01 -6.45
CA ALA A 151 12.94 13.23 -6.31
C ALA A 151 14.41 12.94 -5.98
N SER A 152 14.72 11.91 -5.18
CA SER A 152 16.11 11.51 -4.92
C SER A 152 16.80 10.98 -6.18
N ASN A 153 16.11 10.17 -6.98
CA ASN A 153 16.72 9.52 -8.15
C ASN A 153 16.79 10.44 -9.39
N LEU A 154 15.79 11.30 -9.60
CA LEU A 154 15.80 12.27 -10.71
C LEU A 154 16.84 13.38 -10.48
N SER A 155 16.97 13.85 -9.24
CA SER A 155 17.91 14.95 -8.92
C SER A 155 19.38 14.51 -8.88
N GLU A 156 19.66 13.22 -8.67
CA GLU A 156 21.01 12.67 -8.68
C GLU A 156 21.54 12.33 -10.09
N ASP A 157 20.67 12.31 -11.12
CA ASP A 157 21.05 12.07 -12.51
C ASP A 157 20.98 13.36 -13.35
N GLU A 158 22.12 14.05 -13.47
CA GLU A 158 22.23 15.32 -14.21
C GLU A 158 21.75 15.22 -15.66
N ARG A 159 21.95 14.08 -16.33
CA ARG A 159 21.51 13.91 -17.74
C ARG A 159 20.01 13.86 -17.85
N LEU A 160 19.38 13.21 -16.89
CA LEU A 160 17.94 13.03 -16.85
C LEU A 160 17.23 14.33 -16.41
N THR A 161 17.84 15.08 -15.48
CA THR A 161 17.39 16.44 -15.14
C THR A 161 17.44 17.37 -16.36
N GLN A 162 18.56 17.40 -17.10
CA GLN A 162 18.68 18.22 -18.32
C GLN A 162 17.69 17.82 -19.41
N PHE A 163 17.41 16.52 -19.56
CA PHE A 163 16.42 16.02 -20.50
C PHE A 163 15.00 16.48 -20.13
N ILE A 164 14.62 16.39 -18.86
CA ILE A 164 13.32 16.87 -18.36
C ILE A 164 13.19 18.39 -18.57
N GLU A 165 14.22 19.15 -18.24
CA GLU A 165 14.23 20.61 -18.45
C GLU A 165 14.07 20.98 -19.93
N LEU A 166 14.74 20.26 -20.83
CA LEU A 166 14.61 20.44 -22.27
C LEU A 166 13.17 20.16 -22.75
N ILE A 167 12.54 19.09 -22.25
CA ILE A 167 11.14 18.80 -22.57
C ILE A 167 10.24 19.93 -22.06
N ILE A 168 10.38 20.35 -20.81
CA ILE A 168 9.59 21.43 -20.22
C ILE A 168 9.76 22.73 -21.04
N GLU A 169 10.98 23.09 -21.42
CA GLU A 169 11.27 24.30 -22.19
C GLU A 169 10.62 24.24 -23.59
N LYS A 170 10.74 23.11 -24.28
CA LYS A 170 10.19 22.96 -25.63
C LYS A 170 8.67 22.83 -25.68
N THR A 171 8.10 22.13 -24.72
CA THR A 171 6.65 21.82 -24.67
C THR A 171 5.85 22.87 -23.92
N LYS A 172 6.52 23.70 -23.11
CA LYS A 172 5.92 24.69 -22.20
C LYS A 172 4.93 24.06 -21.19
N ILE A 173 5.13 22.79 -20.87
CA ILE A 173 4.30 22.07 -19.90
C ILE A 173 4.72 22.49 -18.48
N PRO A 174 3.79 22.80 -17.57
CA PRO A 174 4.12 23.07 -16.17
C PRO A 174 4.81 21.87 -15.52
N LYS A 175 5.80 22.13 -14.65
CA LYS A 175 6.55 21.07 -13.95
C LYS A 175 5.64 20.14 -13.13
N SER A 176 4.59 20.66 -12.52
CA SER A 176 3.60 19.89 -11.78
C SER A 176 2.81 18.93 -12.68
N SER A 177 2.44 19.36 -13.89
CA SER A 177 1.81 18.49 -14.89
C SER A 177 2.77 17.40 -15.38
N PHE A 178 4.06 17.73 -15.53
CA PHE A 178 5.06 16.73 -15.92
C PHE A 178 5.23 15.62 -14.87
N ASP A 179 5.24 15.96 -13.57
CA ASP A 179 5.29 14.95 -12.49
C ASP A 179 4.08 14.01 -12.50
N ARG A 180 2.87 14.55 -12.71
CA ARG A 180 1.63 13.75 -12.86
C ARG A 180 1.70 12.81 -14.07
N VAL A 181 2.23 13.30 -15.18
CA VAL A 181 2.46 12.50 -16.39
C VAL A 181 3.41 11.35 -16.10
N LEU A 182 4.56 11.64 -15.48
CA LEU A 182 5.55 10.64 -15.12
C LEU A 182 4.98 9.59 -14.16
N PHE A 183 4.25 10.02 -13.13
CA PHE A 183 3.58 9.16 -12.17
C PHE A 183 2.61 8.19 -12.84
N MET A 184 1.69 8.71 -13.66
CA MET A 184 0.67 7.89 -14.30
C MET A 184 1.29 6.88 -15.27
N PHE A 185 2.31 7.27 -16.02
CA PHE A 185 3.01 6.32 -16.89
C PHE A 185 3.80 5.27 -16.11
N ALA A 186 4.42 5.61 -14.97
CA ALA A 186 5.06 4.63 -14.11
C ALA A 186 4.03 3.63 -13.56
N LYS A 187 2.86 4.12 -13.15
CA LYS A 187 1.73 3.30 -12.71
C LYS A 187 1.23 2.36 -13.82
N GLU A 188 0.98 2.88 -15.01
CA GLU A 188 0.59 2.10 -16.19
C GLU A 188 1.63 1.03 -16.56
N TYR A 189 2.91 1.37 -16.49
CA TYR A 189 4.00 0.44 -16.80
C TYR A 189 4.07 -0.71 -15.79
N MET A 190 3.88 -0.42 -14.49
CA MET A 190 3.91 -1.41 -13.42
C MET A 190 2.67 -2.30 -13.39
N LEU A 191 1.48 -1.71 -13.56
CA LEU A 191 0.22 -2.44 -13.65
C LEU A 191 0.04 -3.12 -15.02
N GLY A 192 0.94 -2.86 -15.96
CA GLY A 192 0.99 -3.44 -17.29
C GLY A 192 2.00 -4.58 -17.49
N ASP A 193 2.05 -5.10 -18.71
CA ASP A 193 3.07 -6.01 -19.24
C ASP A 193 4.06 -5.20 -20.11
N LYS A 194 5.00 -4.55 -19.40
CA LYS A 194 6.39 -4.21 -19.78
C LYS A 194 6.70 -3.43 -21.08
N LYS A 195 5.74 -2.96 -21.88
CA LYS A 195 6.05 -2.09 -23.04
C LYS A 195 5.45 -0.67 -22.89
N PRO A 196 6.29 0.38 -22.73
CA PRO A 196 5.80 1.75 -22.67
C PRO A 196 5.21 2.20 -24.01
N ILE A 197 4.25 3.12 -23.92
CA ILE A 197 3.48 3.70 -25.05
C ILE A 197 4.32 4.73 -25.83
N PHE A 198 5.30 5.36 -25.19
CA PHE A 198 6.16 6.37 -25.81
C PHE A 198 7.62 5.92 -25.74
N ASP A 199 8.20 5.64 -26.90
CA ASP A 199 9.63 5.27 -27.05
C ASP A 199 10.56 6.32 -26.41
N GLN A 200 10.13 7.59 -26.36
CA GLN A 200 10.94 8.70 -25.88
C GLN A 200 11.06 8.73 -24.34
N PHE A 201 10.02 8.27 -23.62
CA PHE A 201 10.09 8.08 -22.17
C PHE A 201 10.73 6.74 -21.77
N GLN A 202 10.98 5.85 -22.73
CA GLN A 202 11.64 4.57 -22.46
C GLN A 202 13.02 4.76 -21.83
N LEU A 203 13.75 5.83 -22.17
CA LEU A 203 15.04 6.18 -21.52
C LEU A 203 14.86 6.60 -20.06
N VAL A 204 13.85 7.41 -19.77
CA VAL A 204 13.51 7.84 -18.41
C VAL A 204 13.09 6.63 -17.58
N PHE A 205 12.17 5.81 -18.09
CA PHE A 205 11.70 4.62 -17.41
C PHE A 205 12.77 3.55 -17.27
N SER A 206 13.58 3.29 -18.29
CA SER A 206 14.69 2.34 -18.18
C SER A 206 15.74 2.81 -17.18
N SER A 207 16.06 4.11 -17.10
CA SER A 207 16.95 4.64 -16.07
C SER A 207 16.35 4.53 -14.67
N LEU A 208 15.06 4.88 -14.52
CA LEU A 208 14.34 4.84 -13.25
C LEU A 208 14.15 3.41 -12.73
N PHE A 209 13.81 2.48 -13.61
CA PHE A 209 13.56 1.07 -13.29
C PHE A 209 14.83 0.22 -13.27
N SER A 210 15.92 0.60 -13.96
CA SER A 210 17.22 -0.09 -13.86
C SER A 210 17.91 0.10 -12.51
N ARG A 211 17.52 1.13 -11.75
CA ARG A 211 18.04 1.43 -10.41
C ARG A 211 17.13 0.95 -9.29
N ILE A 212 16.03 0.22 -9.59
CA ILE A 212 15.22 -0.41 -8.54
C ILE A 212 16.09 -1.33 -7.69
N ASP A 213 17.00 -2.09 -8.29
CA ASP A 213 17.96 -2.93 -7.56
C ASP A 213 18.83 -2.13 -6.57
N ASP A 214 19.17 -0.88 -6.91
CA ASP A 214 19.94 0.04 -6.05
C ASP A 214 19.08 0.67 -4.94
N ILE A 215 17.81 0.99 -5.22
CA ILE A 215 16.82 1.43 -4.21
C ILE A 215 16.60 0.31 -3.19
N VAL A 216 16.59 -0.95 -3.65
CA VAL A 216 16.47 -2.15 -2.83
C VAL A 216 17.73 -2.39 -2.00
N SER A 217 18.91 -2.23 -2.59
CA SER A 217 20.20 -2.33 -1.90
C SER A 217 20.38 -1.22 -0.86
N SER A 218 19.94 0.00 -1.15
CA SER A 218 20.01 1.15 -0.23
C SER A 218 18.96 1.08 0.88
N GLY A 219 17.72 0.68 0.58
CA GLY A 219 16.68 0.35 1.57
C GLY A 219 17.12 -0.79 2.50
N HIS A 220 17.76 -1.84 1.95
CA HIS A 220 18.40 -2.90 2.74
C HIS A 220 19.52 -2.38 3.64
N LYS A 221 20.43 -1.55 3.10
CA LYS A 221 21.52 -0.95 3.87
C LYS A 221 21.00 -0.04 4.97
N GLN A 222 19.92 0.70 4.71
CA GLN A 222 19.27 1.59 5.68
C GLN A 222 18.54 0.81 6.79
N MET A 223 17.88 -0.30 6.43
CA MET A 223 17.25 -1.20 7.40
C MET A 223 18.30 -1.91 8.27
N LEU A 224 19.41 -2.36 7.68
CA LEU A 224 20.53 -2.96 8.41
C LEU A 224 21.30 -1.93 9.26
N SER A 225 21.47 -0.70 8.79
CA SER A 225 22.11 0.37 9.56
C SER A 225 21.26 0.83 10.74
N ASN A 226 19.94 0.94 10.55
CA ASN A 226 19.00 1.30 11.62
C ASN A 226 18.72 0.11 12.57
N GLY A 227 19.04 -1.13 12.16
CA GLY A 227 18.86 -2.34 12.97
C GLY A 227 20.00 -2.66 13.94
N LEU A 228 21.17 -2.03 13.79
CA LEU A 228 22.36 -2.32 14.62
C LEU A 228 22.32 -1.62 15.99
N ILE A 229 21.54 -0.55 16.13
CA ILE A 229 21.13 0.04 17.41
C ILE A 229 19.67 0.45 17.24
N ALA A 230 18.74 -0.47 17.52
CA ALA A 230 17.37 -0.07 17.68
C ALA A 230 17.28 0.78 18.96
N GLU A 231 17.23 2.11 18.84
CA GLU A 231 16.94 3.01 19.97
C GLU A 231 15.73 2.54 20.82
N PRO A 232 14.68 1.91 20.25
CA PRO A 232 13.62 1.29 21.04
C PRO A 232 14.09 0.21 22.03
N ARG A 233 15.12 -0.59 21.71
CA ARG A 233 15.64 -1.63 22.62
C ARG A 233 16.51 -1.04 23.73
N LYS A 234 17.27 0.02 23.43
CA LYS A 234 18.01 0.75 24.45
C LYS A 234 17.05 1.36 25.46
N GLN A 235 15.98 2.01 24.98
CA GLN A 235 14.91 2.55 25.83
C GLN A 235 14.25 1.47 26.68
N ASP A 236 13.96 0.29 26.12
CA ASP A 236 13.40 -0.83 26.89
C ASP A 236 14.32 -1.29 28.03
N LEU A 237 15.63 -1.38 27.78
CA LEU A 237 16.62 -1.75 28.81
C LEU A 237 16.82 -0.69 29.90
N GLU A 238 16.53 0.58 29.58
CA GLU A 238 16.57 1.69 30.55
C GLU A 238 15.43 1.60 31.59
N GLU A 239 14.37 0.82 31.33
CA GLU A 239 13.27 0.57 32.29
C GLU A 239 13.61 -0.45 33.38
N PHE A 240 14.73 -1.16 33.25
CA PHE A 240 15.16 -2.18 34.21
C PHE A 240 15.90 -1.57 35.40
N THR A 241 15.72 -2.17 36.57
CA THR A 241 16.58 -1.90 37.73
C THR A 241 17.78 -2.82 37.69
N TRP A 242 18.98 -2.25 37.61
CA TRP A 242 20.22 -2.99 37.39
C TRP A 242 21.07 -3.11 38.66
N SER A 243 21.64 -4.29 38.89
CA SER A 243 22.53 -4.55 40.01
C SER A 243 23.63 -5.57 39.67
N ILE A 244 24.71 -5.56 40.46
CA ILE A 244 25.78 -6.56 40.36
C ILE A 244 25.50 -7.70 41.34
N LEU A 245 25.31 -8.92 40.83
CA LEU A 245 25.10 -10.13 41.64
C LEU A 245 26.31 -11.07 41.56
N PRO A 246 26.54 -11.93 42.58
CA PRO A 246 27.60 -12.92 42.53
C PRO A 246 27.32 -13.97 41.45
N ALA A 247 28.38 -14.39 40.76
CA ALA A 247 28.34 -15.54 39.85
C ALA A 247 28.23 -16.88 40.62
N PRO A 248 27.88 -17.99 39.95
CA PRO A 248 27.98 -19.34 40.50
C PRO A 248 29.35 -19.65 41.11
N ALA A 249 29.40 -20.55 42.09
CA ALA A 249 30.61 -20.85 42.86
C ALA A 249 31.75 -21.48 42.02
N ASP A 250 31.38 -22.19 40.95
CA ASP A 250 32.27 -22.75 39.92
C ASP A 250 32.76 -21.70 38.89
N GLY A 251 32.22 -20.49 38.96
CA GLY A 251 32.52 -19.34 38.11
C GLY A 251 31.58 -19.25 36.91
N ALA A 252 31.13 -18.03 36.58
CA ALA A 252 30.26 -17.82 35.42
C ALA A 252 30.97 -18.16 34.10
N ILE A 253 30.23 -18.77 33.18
CA ILE A 253 30.61 -18.86 31.76
C ILE A 253 30.09 -17.65 30.98
N MET A 254 30.79 -17.28 29.90
CA MET A 254 30.39 -16.24 28.96
C MET A 254 29.87 -16.89 27.67
N PRO A 255 28.55 -16.83 27.43
CA PRO A 255 27.97 -17.35 26.19
C PRO A 255 28.29 -16.43 25.02
N ASP A 256 28.32 -16.98 23.80
CA ASP A 256 28.56 -16.20 22.58
C ASP A 256 27.40 -15.29 22.15
N CYS A 257 26.21 -15.48 22.73
CA CYS A 257 25.08 -14.55 22.65
C CYS A 257 25.18 -13.37 23.64
N ILE A 258 26.16 -13.41 24.55
CA ILE A 258 26.54 -12.37 25.54
C ILE A 258 25.50 -12.09 26.63
N ALA A 259 24.23 -11.91 26.26
CA ALA A 259 23.15 -11.61 27.19
C ALA A 259 22.03 -12.65 27.09
N LEU A 260 21.50 -13.04 28.25
CA LEU A 260 20.33 -13.89 28.38
C LEU A 260 19.15 -13.04 28.84
N GLY A 261 17.95 -13.32 28.33
CA GLY A 261 16.70 -12.75 28.81
C GLY A 261 15.74 -13.85 29.25
N PHE A 262 15.08 -13.71 30.40
CA PHE A 262 14.01 -14.61 30.80
C PHE A 262 12.73 -14.23 30.06
N ASP A 263 12.27 -15.12 29.19
CA ASP A 263 11.05 -14.93 28.42
C ASP A 263 9.85 -15.44 29.25
N GLU A 264 8.91 -14.55 29.58
CA GLU A 264 7.75 -14.91 30.41
C GLU A 264 6.75 -15.82 29.66
N GLU A 265 6.72 -15.77 28.34
CA GLU A 265 5.80 -16.58 27.52
C GLU A 265 6.28 -18.03 27.43
N GLU A 266 7.59 -18.22 27.23
CA GLU A 266 8.19 -19.55 27.14
C GLU A 266 8.61 -20.11 28.51
N GLY A 267 8.69 -19.28 29.54
CA GLY A 267 9.08 -19.67 30.89
C GLY A 267 10.54 -20.12 31.02
N ILE A 268 11.39 -19.72 30.07
CA ILE A 268 12.79 -20.15 29.95
C ILE A 268 13.69 -18.96 29.58
N PHE A 269 15.00 -19.05 29.86
CA PHE A 269 15.98 -18.08 29.35
C PHE A 269 16.21 -18.22 27.84
N LEU A 270 16.26 -17.13 27.09
CA LEU A 270 16.67 -17.16 25.69
C LEU A 270 17.89 -16.25 25.54
N PRO A 271 18.67 -16.38 24.45
CA PRO A 271 19.50 -15.26 24.00
C PRO A 271 18.64 -13.99 24.01
N TYR A 272 19.07 -12.93 24.70
CA TYR A 272 18.21 -11.75 24.95
C TYR A 272 17.61 -11.18 23.66
N ILE A 273 18.36 -11.22 22.56
CA ILE A 273 17.88 -10.75 21.27
C ILE A 273 16.64 -11.50 20.72
N MET A 274 16.38 -12.70 21.23
CA MET A 274 15.27 -13.57 20.82
C MET A 274 14.05 -13.45 21.74
N THR A 275 14.14 -12.75 22.87
CA THR A 275 12.99 -12.59 23.76
C THR A 275 11.99 -11.60 23.18
N SER A 276 10.70 -11.93 23.22
CA SER A 276 9.63 -11.00 22.84
C SER A 276 9.46 -9.92 23.92
N LYS A 277 9.49 -10.33 25.19
CA LYS A 277 9.43 -9.46 26.36
C LYS A 277 10.19 -10.09 27.54
N ALA A 278 11.40 -9.58 27.80
CA ALA A 278 12.19 -10.05 28.92
C ALA A 278 11.76 -9.42 30.25
N SER A 279 11.64 -10.23 31.29
CA SER A 279 11.43 -9.77 32.68
C SER A 279 12.71 -9.68 33.50
N THR A 280 13.71 -10.48 33.14
CA THR A 280 15.05 -10.47 33.70
C THR A 280 16.08 -10.53 32.58
N VAL A 281 17.13 -9.71 32.63
CA VAL A 281 18.24 -9.74 31.67
C VAL A 281 19.57 -9.91 32.41
N ILE A 282 20.42 -10.80 31.92
CA ILE A 282 21.67 -11.18 32.59
C ILE A 282 22.84 -11.10 31.61
N ILE A 283 23.93 -10.46 32.05
CA ILE A 283 25.23 -10.48 31.37
C ILE A 283 26.33 -10.91 32.35
N PRO A 284 27.16 -11.90 32.01
CA PRO A 284 28.32 -12.24 32.83
C PRO A 284 29.47 -11.25 32.53
N LEU A 285 29.76 -10.36 33.47
CA LEU A 285 30.80 -9.33 33.30
C LEU A 285 32.21 -9.88 33.51
N THR A 286 32.33 -10.85 34.43
CA THR A 286 33.54 -11.60 34.78
C THR A 286 33.13 -12.99 35.29
N SER A 287 34.09 -13.89 35.51
CA SER A 287 33.77 -15.19 36.13
C SER A 287 33.26 -15.11 37.59
N GLN A 288 33.26 -13.92 38.22
CA GLN A 288 32.75 -13.72 39.59
C GLN A 288 31.51 -12.81 39.69
N LYS A 289 31.16 -12.08 38.63
CA LYS A 289 30.13 -11.03 38.66
C LYS A 289 29.17 -11.13 37.49
N LEU A 290 27.88 -11.12 37.81
CA LEU A 290 26.78 -11.00 36.86
C LEU A 290 26.18 -9.59 36.95
N LEU A 291 25.94 -8.95 35.81
CA LEU A 291 25.07 -7.79 35.70
C LEU A 291 23.65 -8.30 35.49
N VAL A 292 22.73 -7.94 36.38
CA VAL A 292 21.35 -8.43 36.37
C VAL A 292 20.39 -7.26 36.40
N GLY A 293 19.53 -7.20 35.39
CA GLY A 293 18.44 -6.24 35.26
C GLY A 293 17.12 -6.93 35.52
N ILE A 294 16.27 -6.33 36.36
CA ILE A 294 14.91 -6.81 36.63
C ILE A 294 13.93 -5.72 36.23
N ARG A 295 12.89 -6.09 35.45
CA ARG A 295 11.84 -5.16 35.06
C ARG A 295 10.96 -4.81 36.27
N SER A 296 10.49 -3.58 36.32
CA SER A 296 9.59 -3.11 37.38
C SER A 296 8.35 -4.01 37.50
N GLY A 297 8.14 -4.60 38.68
CA GLY A 297 7.01 -5.50 38.96
C GLY A 297 7.31 -7.00 38.81
N SER A 298 8.50 -7.38 38.31
CA SER A 298 8.92 -8.78 38.19
C SER A 298 9.78 -9.24 39.37
N THR A 299 9.84 -10.55 39.62
CA THR A 299 10.71 -11.17 40.64
C THR A 299 11.95 -11.78 40.00
N LEU A 300 13.08 -11.71 40.69
CA LEU A 300 14.33 -12.32 40.22
C LEU A 300 14.19 -13.85 40.10
N SER A 301 14.44 -14.38 38.90
CA SER A 301 14.53 -15.82 38.65
C SER A 301 15.78 -16.42 39.33
N ASP A 302 15.71 -17.69 39.73
CA ASP A 302 16.84 -18.39 40.34
C ASP A 302 18.05 -18.45 39.39
N LEU A 303 19.19 -17.94 39.85
CA LEU A 303 20.44 -17.88 39.09
C LEU A 303 21.37 -19.06 39.37
N SER A 304 20.98 -20.01 40.23
CA SER A 304 21.78 -21.18 40.59
C SER A 304 22.18 -22.02 39.37
N ASN A 305 21.33 -22.07 38.35
CA ASN A 305 21.54 -22.78 37.09
C ASN A 305 22.08 -21.90 35.95
N PHE A 306 22.59 -20.70 36.22
CA PHE A 306 23.03 -19.75 35.18
C PHE A 306 23.96 -20.38 34.14
N ASN A 307 24.96 -21.16 34.57
CA ASN A 307 25.92 -21.80 33.66
C ASN A 307 25.24 -22.81 32.71
N HIS A 308 24.18 -23.50 33.18
CA HIS A 308 23.40 -24.39 32.33
C HIS A 308 22.62 -23.61 31.27
N GLU A 309 21.88 -22.58 31.69
CA GLU A 309 21.10 -21.71 30.79
C GLU A 309 22.00 -21.01 29.77
N ALA A 310 23.13 -20.46 30.20
CA ALA A 310 24.11 -19.82 29.34
C ALA A 310 24.71 -20.81 28.32
N SER A 311 24.96 -22.06 28.72
CA SER A 311 25.50 -23.08 27.81
C SER A 311 24.50 -23.50 26.74
N GLU A 312 23.19 -23.57 27.06
CA GLU A 312 22.16 -23.86 26.07
C GLU A 312 21.92 -22.69 25.12
N CYS A 313 21.98 -21.46 25.63
CA CYS A 313 21.86 -20.23 24.84
C CYS A 313 23.09 -19.94 23.98
N SER A 314 24.19 -20.68 24.15
CA SER A 314 25.39 -20.54 23.31
C SER A 314 25.17 -21.26 21.98
N ASP A 315 25.61 -20.68 20.86
CA ASP A 315 25.43 -21.25 19.51
C ASP A 315 26.61 -22.13 19.09
N GLU A 316 27.83 -21.59 19.12
CA GLU A 316 29.04 -22.28 18.67
C GLU A 316 30.02 -22.52 19.81
N LEU A 317 30.09 -21.59 20.77
CA LEU A 317 31.02 -21.65 21.88
C LEU A 317 30.56 -20.89 23.11
N PHE A 318 31.18 -21.22 24.25
CA PHE A 318 31.25 -20.33 25.40
C PHE A 318 32.68 -20.22 25.92
N ILE A 319 32.93 -19.19 26.71
CA ILE A 319 34.25 -18.83 27.24
C ILE A 319 34.21 -18.89 28.77
N ALA A 320 35.24 -19.46 29.39
CA ALA A 320 35.34 -19.53 30.86
C ALA A 320 36.77 -19.34 31.36
N SER A 321 36.91 -18.97 32.65
CA SER A 321 38.21 -18.83 33.31
C SER A 321 38.76 -20.13 33.89
N ALA A 322 37.96 -21.20 33.91
CA ALA A 322 38.31 -22.51 34.49
C ALA A 322 38.02 -23.65 33.50
N SER A 323 38.80 -24.74 33.63
CA SER A 323 38.73 -25.93 32.75
C SER A 323 37.62 -26.93 33.14
N THR A 324 36.86 -26.68 34.19
CA THR A 324 35.91 -27.61 34.82
C THR A 324 34.55 -27.74 34.10
N HIS A 325 34.26 -26.91 33.10
CA HIS A 325 32.93 -26.79 32.47
C HIS A 325 32.68 -27.73 31.29
N THR A 326 33.49 -28.78 31.10
CA THR A 326 33.42 -29.67 29.92
C THR A 326 32.05 -30.32 29.71
N ALA A 327 31.32 -30.64 30.78
CA ALA A 327 29.99 -31.25 30.68
C ALA A 327 28.95 -30.32 30.02
N LEU A 328 29.11 -29.00 30.15
CA LEU A 328 28.22 -27.99 29.58
C LEU A 328 28.39 -27.82 28.07
N SER A 329 29.51 -28.27 27.49
CA SER A 329 29.72 -28.24 26.02
C SER A 329 28.62 -28.98 25.25
N ASN A 330 28.02 -30.01 25.85
CA ASN A 330 26.95 -30.80 25.22
C ASN A 330 25.63 -30.04 25.08
N ASN A 331 25.52 -28.86 25.69
CA ASN A 331 24.32 -28.02 25.64
C ASN A 331 24.37 -26.98 24.52
N ILE A 332 25.55 -26.69 23.97
CA ILE A 332 25.75 -25.69 22.92
C ILE A 332 24.84 -26.01 21.71
N GLY A 333 24.10 -25.00 21.26
CA GLY A 333 23.22 -25.03 20.09
C GLY A 333 21.77 -25.44 20.40
N LYS A 334 21.46 -25.97 21.59
CA LYS A 334 20.13 -26.51 21.91
C LYS A 334 19.01 -25.46 21.88
N ARG A 335 19.24 -24.23 22.37
CA ARG A 335 18.22 -23.15 22.35
C ARG A 335 17.99 -22.57 20.94
N TRP A 336 18.92 -22.83 20.02
CA TRP A 336 18.89 -22.30 18.66
C TRP A 336 18.19 -23.25 17.68
N GLU A 337 18.00 -24.52 18.04
CA GLU A 337 17.32 -25.53 17.22
C GLU A 337 15.84 -25.17 17.00
N GLY A 338 15.39 -25.09 15.74
CA GLY A 338 14.00 -24.79 15.35
C GLY A 338 13.55 -23.32 15.47
N LYS A 339 14.20 -22.50 16.31
CA LYS A 339 13.85 -21.07 16.49
C LYS A 339 14.30 -20.17 15.34
N MET A 340 15.36 -20.55 14.62
CA MET A 340 15.87 -19.79 13.48
C MET A 340 14.87 -19.73 12.33
N ASP A 341 14.12 -20.82 12.09
CA ASP A 341 13.07 -20.84 11.07
C ASP A 341 11.83 -20.05 11.51
N SER A 342 11.44 -20.10 12.78
CA SER A 342 10.33 -19.29 13.31
C SER A 342 10.61 -17.79 13.25
N ALA A 343 11.79 -17.33 13.67
CA ALA A 343 12.13 -15.91 13.65
C ALA A 343 12.22 -15.34 12.22
N VAL A 344 12.68 -16.13 11.24
CA VAL A 344 12.65 -15.75 9.83
C VAL A 344 11.22 -15.71 9.31
N GLN A 345 10.38 -16.69 9.67
CA GLN A 345 8.96 -16.72 9.31
C GLN A 345 8.21 -15.52 9.92
N ASP A 346 8.52 -15.14 11.16
CA ASP A 346 7.90 -14.02 11.86
C ASP A 346 8.34 -12.69 11.23
N ALA A 347 9.62 -12.51 10.88
CA ALA A 347 10.10 -11.33 10.17
C ALA A 347 9.49 -11.20 8.75
N LEU A 348 9.42 -12.30 8.00
CA LEU A 348 8.70 -12.36 6.72
C LEU A 348 7.21 -12.05 6.91
N SER A 349 6.60 -12.59 7.97
CA SER A 349 5.20 -12.29 8.31
C SER A 349 5.00 -10.85 8.75
N SER A 350 6.02 -10.17 9.26
CA SER A 350 5.94 -8.76 9.70
C SER A 350 6.00 -7.82 8.50
N ILE A 351 6.88 -8.14 7.54
CA ILE A 351 6.93 -7.49 6.23
C ILE A 351 5.63 -7.77 5.48
N SER A 352 5.14 -9.02 5.52
CA SER A 352 3.83 -9.36 4.96
C SER A 352 2.66 -8.84 5.78
N LYS A 353 2.76 -8.50 7.07
CA LYS A 353 1.65 -7.91 7.86
C LYS A 353 1.56 -6.41 7.69
N THR A 354 2.65 -5.78 7.23
CA THR A 354 2.58 -4.44 6.60
C THR A 354 1.80 -4.51 5.27
N TYR A 355 1.70 -5.72 4.71
CA TYR A 355 0.92 -6.09 3.54
C TYR A 355 -0.25 -7.02 3.92
N ASN A 356 -1.21 -6.54 4.70
CA ASN A 356 -2.51 -7.19 4.64
C ASN A 356 -3.22 -6.68 3.38
N PRO A 357 -3.40 -7.48 2.31
CA PRO A 357 -4.67 -7.39 1.61
C PRO A 357 -5.72 -7.62 2.70
N PRO A 358 -6.74 -6.75 2.83
CA PRO A 358 -7.78 -6.98 3.81
C PRO A 358 -8.28 -8.41 3.61
N GLU A 359 -8.16 -9.24 4.65
CA GLU A 359 -8.90 -10.49 4.72
C GLU A 359 -10.30 -10.18 4.23
N ASN A 360 -10.85 -11.04 3.38
CA ASN A 360 -12.27 -11.10 3.06
C ASN A 360 -13.06 -11.43 4.35
N LYS A 361 -13.01 -10.53 5.33
CA LYS A 361 -14.13 -10.25 6.20
C LYS A 361 -15.12 -9.60 5.26
N THR A 362 -15.93 -10.45 4.65
CA THR A 362 -17.32 -10.09 4.40
C THR A 362 -17.81 -9.53 5.72
N ALA A 363 -17.70 -8.21 5.88
CA ALA A 363 -18.39 -7.50 6.92
C ALA A 363 -19.84 -7.91 6.71
N ALA A 364 -20.39 -8.66 7.68
CA ALA A 364 -21.81 -8.87 7.73
C ALA A 364 -22.43 -7.47 7.59
N PRO A 365 -23.31 -7.24 6.61
CA PRO A 365 -23.86 -5.91 6.40
C PRO A 365 -24.46 -5.47 7.74
N SER A 366 -23.96 -4.35 8.25
CA SER A 366 -24.69 -3.61 9.27
C SER A 366 -26.09 -3.40 8.72
N LEU A 367 -27.11 -3.98 9.36
CA LEU A 367 -28.51 -3.90 8.96
C LEU A 367 -28.85 -2.48 8.49
N PRO A 368 -29.15 -2.25 7.20
CA PRO A 368 -29.51 -0.91 6.76
C PRO A 368 -30.91 -0.52 7.25
N ALA A 369 -31.03 0.79 7.44
CA ALA A 369 -32.14 1.49 8.03
C ALA A 369 -33.44 1.42 7.19
N THR A 370 -34.51 1.87 7.84
CA THR A 370 -35.88 2.03 7.37
C THR A 370 -36.04 2.54 5.93
N LEU A 371 -36.75 1.78 5.09
CA LEU A 371 -37.26 2.24 3.80
C LEU A 371 -38.16 3.47 4.00
N SER A 372 -37.84 4.58 3.32
CA SER A 372 -38.73 5.74 3.25
C SER A 372 -39.88 5.47 2.26
N SER A 373 -41.02 6.14 2.44
CA SER A 373 -42.11 6.08 1.45
C SER A 373 -41.61 6.55 0.09
N TYR A 374 -41.87 5.75 -0.94
CA TYR A 374 -41.55 6.05 -2.34
C TYR A 374 -42.80 5.98 -3.21
N GLN A 375 -42.77 6.62 -4.38
CA GLN A 375 -43.88 6.66 -5.32
C GLN A 375 -43.62 5.78 -6.56
N LEU A 376 -44.64 5.06 -7.01
CA LEU A 376 -44.67 4.46 -8.36
C LEU A 376 -45.57 5.30 -9.26
N THR A 377 -45.04 5.71 -10.41
CA THR A 377 -45.74 6.57 -11.38
C THR A 377 -45.79 5.86 -12.74
N PHE A 378 -46.96 5.85 -13.37
CA PHE A 378 -47.19 5.18 -14.65
C PHE A 378 -47.76 6.20 -15.65
N ILE A 379 -46.99 6.57 -16.68
CA ILE A 379 -47.36 7.56 -17.72
C ILE A 379 -47.57 6.85 -19.06
N GLY A 380 -48.72 7.08 -19.71
CA GLY A 380 -49.05 6.41 -20.99
C GLY A 380 -49.46 4.94 -20.84
N TRP A 381 -50.13 4.61 -19.74
CA TRP A 381 -50.65 3.27 -19.44
C TRP A 381 -52.17 3.19 -19.64
N SER A 382 -52.66 2.03 -20.07
CA SER A 382 -54.06 1.82 -20.46
C SER A 382 -54.79 0.75 -19.63
N THR A 383 -54.06 -0.05 -18.86
CA THR A 383 -54.56 -1.26 -18.17
C THR A 383 -54.26 -1.20 -16.67
N GLU A 384 -55.29 -1.13 -15.82
CA GLU A 384 -55.13 -1.11 -14.36
C GLU A 384 -54.58 -2.44 -13.80
N GLU A 385 -54.87 -3.56 -14.48
CA GLU A 385 -54.39 -4.89 -14.09
C GLU A 385 -52.86 -4.99 -14.17
N ASP A 386 -52.27 -4.57 -15.30
CA ASP A 386 -50.81 -4.56 -15.49
C ASP A 386 -50.14 -3.65 -14.45
N ILE A 387 -50.70 -2.45 -14.22
CA ILE A 387 -50.20 -1.51 -13.20
C ILE A 387 -50.18 -2.18 -11.82
N SER A 388 -51.25 -2.90 -11.45
CA SER A 388 -51.35 -3.60 -10.17
C SER A 388 -50.32 -4.72 -10.04
N HIS A 389 -50.15 -5.54 -11.08
CA HIS A 389 -49.16 -6.62 -11.10
C HIS A 389 -47.73 -6.08 -11.03
N ILE A 390 -47.39 -5.11 -11.87
CA ILE A 390 -46.06 -4.47 -11.86
C ILE A 390 -45.79 -3.83 -10.50
N SER A 391 -46.76 -3.12 -9.94
CA SER A 391 -46.61 -2.49 -8.62
C SER A 391 -46.29 -3.51 -7.53
N LYS A 392 -46.98 -4.66 -7.51
CA LYS A 392 -46.69 -5.74 -6.56
C LYS A 392 -45.30 -6.34 -6.77
N THR A 393 -44.91 -6.60 -8.02
CA THR A 393 -43.58 -7.15 -8.36
C THR A 393 -42.48 -6.21 -7.90
N ILE A 394 -42.58 -4.92 -8.19
CA ILE A 394 -41.60 -3.90 -7.78
C ILE A 394 -41.56 -3.75 -6.26
N GLN A 395 -42.71 -3.75 -5.58
CA GLN A 395 -42.75 -3.71 -4.12
C GLN A 395 -42.06 -4.92 -3.48
N SER A 396 -42.27 -6.12 -4.03
CA SER A 396 -41.58 -7.33 -3.56
C SER A 396 -40.07 -7.22 -3.76
N LEU A 397 -39.65 -6.81 -4.95
CA LEU A 397 -38.24 -6.65 -5.30
C LEU A 397 -37.53 -5.61 -4.40
N ILE A 398 -38.14 -4.44 -4.19
CA ILE A 398 -37.58 -3.39 -3.31
C ILE A 398 -37.48 -3.90 -1.87
N LYS A 399 -38.47 -4.66 -1.39
CA LYS A 399 -38.46 -5.25 -0.04
C LYS A 399 -37.36 -6.30 0.15
N GLU A 400 -37.00 -7.03 -0.90
CA GLU A 400 -35.86 -7.96 -0.87
C GLU A 400 -34.54 -7.19 -0.89
N LEU A 401 -34.40 -6.26 -1.83
CA LEU A 401 -33.15 -5.51 -2.02
C LEU A 401 -32.83 -4.54 -0.88
N CYS A 402 -33.84 -4.01 -0.16
CA CYS A 402 -33.58 -3.13 0.98
C CYS A 402 -32.88 -3.81 2.16
N GLN A 403 -32.74 -5.15 2.13
CA GLN A 403 -31.93 -5.89 3.10
C GLN A 403 -30.43 -5.66 2.89
N TRP A 404 -30.01 -5.30 1.67
CA TRP A 404 -28.61 -5.17 1.28
C TRP A 404 -28.26 -3.78 0.74
N LEU A 405 -29.26 -3.05 0.22
CA LEU A 405 -29.12 -1.70 -0.30
C LEU A 405 -29.85 -0.70 0.60
N ASP A 406 -29.16 0.37 1.01
CA ASP A 406 -29.81 1.51 1.66
C ASP A 406 -30.60 2.34 0.63
N LEU A 407 -31.92 2.16 0.61
CA LEU A 407 -32.82 2.81 -0.33
C LEU A 407 -33.55 4.03 0.26
N THR A 408 -33.06 4.58 1.38
CA THR A 408 -33.70 5.71 2.09
C THR A 408 -33.90 6.95 1.20
N ARG A 409 -33.02 7.14 0.20
CA ARG A 409 -33.08 8.26 -0.74
C ARG A 409 -33.95 8.02 -1.98
N LEU A 410 -34.69 6.92 -2.06
CA LEU A 410 -35.62 6.70 -3.16
C LEU A 410 -36.77 7.74 -3.10
N ASP A 411 -36.93 8.54 -4.17
CA ASP A 411 -38.13 9.35 -4.42
C ASP A 411 -39.23 8.46 -5.01
N GLY A 412 -38.86 7.68 -6.02
CA GLY A 412 -39.77 6.76 -6.68
C GLY A 412 -39.29 6.25 -8.02
N ILE A 413 -40.15 5.50 -8.70
CA ILE A 413 -39.90 4.92 -10.02
C ILE A 413 -41.03 5.35 -10.96
N THR A 414 -40.66 5.89 -12.12
CA THR A 414 -41.58 6.30 -13.19
C THR A 414 -41.42 5.37 -14.38
N PHE A 415 -42.50 4.72 -14.79
CA PHE A 415 -42.58 3.95 -16.04
C PHE A 415 -43.37 4.73 -17.08
N THR A 416 -42.76 5.03 -18.23
CA THR A 416 -43.32 5.96 -19.23
C THR A 416 -43.25 5.40 -20.66
N SER A 417 -44.27 5.68 -21.48
CA SER A 417 -44.20 5.45 -22.93
C SER A 417 -43.42 6.54 -23.68
N ASP A 418 -43.15 7.68 -23.03
CA ASP A 418 -42.39 8.80 -23.58
C ASP A 418 -41.25 9.13 -22.62
N PHE A 419 -40.09 8.52 -22.88
CA PHE A 419 -38.93 8.55 -21.99
C PHE A 419 -38.32 9.95 -21.88
N GLU A 420 -38.02 10.59 -23.01
CA GLU A 420 -37.39 11.91 -23.06
C GLU A 420 -38.29 13.00 -22.47
N LYS A 421 -39.60 12.93 -22.73
CA LYS A 421 -40.56 13.85 -22.12
C LYS A 421 -40.59 13.70 -20.59
N ALA A 422 -40.58 12.47 -20.08
CA ALA A 422 -40.55 12.26 -18.64
C ALA A 422 -39.28 12.81 -17.98
N LEU A 423 -38.10 12.67 -18.62
CA LEU A 423 -36.85 13.21 -18.08
C LEU A 423 -36.88 14.75 -17.96
N THR A 424 -37.56 15.43 -18.87
CA THR A 424 -37.62 16.90 -18.91
C THR A 424 -38.71 17.48 -18.01
N GLU A 425 -39.85 16.79 -17.85
CA GLU A 425 -40.99 17.27 -17.05
C GLU A 425 -40.86 16.99 -15.54
N ILE A 426 -39.99 16.07 -15.11
CA ILE A 426 -39.79 15.78 -13.69
C ILE A 426 -39.13 16.97 -12.99
N GLU A 427 -39.84 17.54 -12.02
CA GLU A 427 -39.35 18.65 -11.19
C GLU A 427 -38.12 18.23 -10.37
N ARG A 428 -36.98 18.89 -10.62
CA ARG A 428 -35.69 18.59 -9.97
C ARG A 428 -35.56 19.18 -8.57
N GLY A 429 -36.17 20.32 -8.29
CA GLY A 429 -36.11 20.97 -6.97
C GLY A 429 -34.78 21.68 -6.66
N PHE A 430 -33.93 21.91 -7.66
CA PHE A 430 -32.69 22.71 -7.58
C PHE A 430 -32.45 23.43 -8.92
N ASP A 431 -31.52 24.39 -8.94
CA ASP A 431 -31.14 25.09 -10.16
C ASP A 431 -30.26 24.19 -11.06
N VAL A 432 -30.87 23.75 -12.16
CA VAL A 432 -30.24 22.87 -13.15
C VAL A 432 -29.15 23.56 -13.99
N ASN A 433 -29.00 24.88 -13.92
CA ASN A 433 -27.99 25.60 -14.70
C ASN A 433 -26.64 25.67 -13.99
N THR A 434 -26.64 25.59 -12.65
CA THR A 434 -25.45 25.80 -11.81
C THR A 434 -24.98 24.53 -11.11
N THR A 435 -25.81 23.49 -11.09
CA THR A 435 -25.50 22.21 -10.43
C THR A 435 -25.02 21.17 -11.46
N PRO A 436 -23.82 20.56 -11.32
CA PRO A 436 -23.30 19.57 -12.27
C PRO A 436 -24.16 18.31 -12.44
N GLU A 437 -24.97 17.97 -11.44
CA GLU A 437 -25.86 16.80 -11.44
C GLU A 437 -27.18 17.03 -12.21
N ASN A 438 -27.25 18.08 -13.03
CA ASN A 438 -28.41 18.38 -13.86
C ASN A 438 -28.65 17.30 -14.92
N ILE A 439 -27.60 16.77 -15.54
CA ILE A 439 -27.70 15.71 -16.56
C ILE A 439 -27.99 14.37 -15.86
N PRO A 440 -29.03 13.60 -16.25
CA PRO A 440 -29.33 12.28 -15.68
C PRO A 440 -28.17 11.29 -15.78
N ASP A 441 -28.15 10.28 -14.90
CA ASP A 441 -27.34 9.08 -15.06
C ASP A 441 -28.05 8.14 -16.04
N TYR A 442 -27.61 8.15 -17.31
CA TYR A 442 -28.13 7.26 -18.34
C TYR A 442 -27.53 5.85 -18.20
N ILE A 443 -28.30 4.92 -17.62
CA ILE A 443 -27.85 3.56 -17.33
C ILE A 443 -27.83 2.72 -18.61
N ALA A 444 -28.91 2.77 -19.37
CA ALA A 444 -29.10 2.11 -20.66
C ALA A 444 -30.14 2.88 -21.49
N GLN A 445 -30.35 2.48 -22.74
CA GLN A 445 -31.40 3.07 -23.57
C GLN A 445 -32.77 2.93 -22.89
N GLY A 446 -33.43 4.05 -22.57
CA GLY A 446 -34.71 4.03 -21.88
C GLY A 446 -34.64 3.75 -20.37
N VAL A 447 -33.47 3.87 -19.75
CA VAL A 447 -33.30 3.74 -18.30
C VAL A 447 -32.37 4.82 -17.77
N SER A 448 -32.88 5.69 -16.88
CA SER A 448 -32.09 6.75 -16.25
C SER A 448 -32.42 6.95 -14.77
N ALA A 449 -31.46 7.47 -14.02
CA ALA A 449 -31.66 7.98 -12.68
C ALA A 449 -31.47 9.51 -12.65
N LEU A 450 -32.37 10.21 -11.95
CA LEU A 450 -32.33 11.66 -11.78
C LEU A 450 -32.20 11.99 -10.29
N LEU A 451 -31.31 12.92 -9.97
CA LEU A 451 -31.29 13.53 -8.65
C LEU A 451 -32.41 14.54 -8.52
N VAL A 452 -33.11 14.54 -7.40
CA VAL A 452 -34.22 15.47 -7.08
C VAL A 452 -34.16 15.90 -5.62
N ILE A 453 -34.60 17.11 -5.32
CA ILE A 453 -34.79 17.57 -3.93
C ILE A 453 -36.26 17.43 -3.55
N ARG A 454 -36.52 16.76 -2.42
CA ARG A 454 -37.85 16.62 -1.82
C ARG A 454 -37.76 16.93 -0.34
N ASN A 455 -38.56 17.88 0.14
CA ASN A 455 -38.55 18.31 1.54
C ASN A 455 -37.13 18.65 2.04
N GLY A 456 -36.34 19.34 1.22
CA GLY A 456 -34.97 19.74 1.53
C GLY A 456 -33.94 18.59 1.55
N LYS A 457 -34.31 17.37 1.15
CA LYS A 457 -33.39 16.23 1.08
C LYS A 457 -33.13 15.80 -0.36
N LEU A 458 -31.87 15.52 -0.68
CA LEU A 458 -31.48 14.91 -1.94
C LEU A 458 -32.01 13.47 -2.03
N LYS A 459 -32.71 13.18 -3.11
CA LYS A 459 -33.31 11.89 -3.44
C LYS A 459 -33.03 11.51 -4.89
N VAL A 460 -33.36 10.27 -5.25
CA VAL A 460 -33.21 9.71 -6.59
C VAL A 460 -34.57 9.29 -7.13
N ARG A 461 -34.93 9.78 -8.33
CA ARG A 461 -36.08 9.33 -9.13
C ARG A 461 -35.55 8.47 -10.27
N LEU A 462 -36.03 7.23 -10.36
CA LEU A 462 -35.70 6.35 -11.48
C LEU A 462 -36.77 6.48 -12.57
N VAL A 463 -36.34 6.48 -13.83
CA VAL A 463 -37.22 6.56 -15.00
C VAL A 463 -36.89 5.41 -15.93
N PHE A 464 -37.91 4.67 -16.33
CA PHE A 464 -37.83 3.52 -17.20
C PHE A 464 -38.85 3.67 -18.33
N SER A 465 -38.46 3.26 -19.54
CA SER A 465 -39.40 3.04 -20.62
C SER A 465 -40.39 1.93 -20.25
N LYS A 466 -41.63 2.06 -20.72
CA LYS A 466 -42.77 1.18 -20.43
C LYS A 466 -42.45 -0.30 -20.69
N GLU A 467 -41.62 -0.58 -21.69
CA GLU A 467 -41.23 -1.92 -22.13
C GLU A 467 -40.50 -2.70 -21.03
N TYR A 468 -39.71 -2.02 -20.18
CA TYR A 468 -39.03 -2.67 -19.06
C TYR A 468 -40.01 -3.13 -17.99
N ALA A 469 -41.04 -2.34 -17.68
CA ALA A 469 -42.07 -2.74 -16.73
C ALA A 469 -42.91 -3.92 -17.25
N LEU A 470 -43.29 -3.89 -18.54
CA LEU A 470 -44.01 -5.01 -19.16
C LEU A 470 -43.16 -6.29 -19.19
N SER A 471 -41.84 -6.15 -19.38
CA SER A 471 -40.91 -7.28 -19.41
C SER A 471 -40.80 -7.99 -18.05
N LEU A 472 -41.09 -7.33 -16.92
CA LEU A 472 -41.03 -7.95 -15.59
C LEU A 472 -42.18 -8.91 -15.30
N ILE A 473 -43.33 -8.69 -15.95
CA ILE A 473 -44.53 -9.50 -15.77
C ILE A 473 -44.81 -10.40 -16.98
N GLY A 474 -43.95 -10.34 -18.00
CA GLY A 474 -44.05 -11.15 -19.22
C GLY A 474 -43.50 -12.56 -19.03
N GLU A 475 -43.79 -13.44 -20.01
CA GLU A 475 -43.32 -14.84 -20.00
C GLU A 475 -41.89 -15.00 -20.53
N ASP A 476 -41.34 -13.98 -21.20
CA ASP A 476 -39.98 -14.00 -21.75
C ASP A 476 -38.95 -13.85 -20.63
N VAL A 477 -38.35 -14.98 -20.25
CA VAL A 477 -37.36 -15.08 -19.17
C VAL A 477 -36.14 -14.18 -19.43
N GLN A 478 -35.69 -14.04 -20.68
CA GLN A 478 -34.54 -13.22 -21.00
C GLN A 478 -34.86 -11.74 -20.83
N LYS A 479 -36.01 -11.27 -21.34
CA LYS A 479 -36.47 -9.88 -21.12
C LYS A 479 -36.72 -9.57 -19.66
N THR A 480 -37.26 -10.54 -18.90
CA THR A 480 -37.44 -10.41 -17.45
C THR A 480 -36.10 -10.19 -16.74
N ARG A 481 -35.08 -10.99 -17.09
CA ARG A 481 -33.72 -10.85 -16.53
C ARG A 481 -33.08 -9.51 -16.87
N ILE A 482 -33.24 -9.04 -18.11
CA ILE A 482 -32.75 -7.71 -18.53
C ILE A 482 -33.43 -6.60 -17.72
N ALA A 483 -34.75 -6.66 -17.55
CA ALA A 483 -35.48 -5.66 -16.77
C ALA A 483 -35.11 -5.70 -15.28
N LEU A 484 -34.91 -6.89 -14.70
CA LEU A 484 -34.43 -7.06 -13.33
C LEU A 484 -33.06 -6.41 -13.14
N HIS A 485 -32.10 -6.72 -14.02
CA HIS A 485 -30.76 -6.12 -13.97
C HIS A 485 -30.83 -4.59 -13.98
N MET A 486 -31.63 -4.02 -14.87
CA MET A 486 -31.76 -2.56 -15.01
C MET A 486 -32.40 -1.90 -13.78
N ILE A 487 -33.36 -2.56 -13.13
CA ILE A 487 -33.93 -2.08 -11.87
C ILE A 487 -32.90 -2.13 -10.74
N VAL A 488 -32.14 -3.22 -10.63
CA VAL A 488 -31.09 -3.33 -9.62
C VAL A 488 -30.01 -2.28 -9.86
N ALA A 489 -29.61 -2.02 -11.10
CA ALA A 489 -28.68 -0.95 -11.45
C ALA A 489 -29.20 0.43 -11.02
N GLY A 490 -30.48 0.74 -11.29
CA GLY A 490 -31.09 1.99 -10.84
C GLY A 490 -31.17 2.13 -9.32
N LEU A 491 -31.57 1.07 -8.61
CA LEU A 491 -31.63 1.07 -7.15
C LEU A 491 -30.23 1.15 -6.52
N SER A 492 -29.20 0.64 -7.19
CA SER A 492 -27.81 0.80 -6.75
C SER A 492 -27.38 2.27 -6.76
N ILE A 493 -27.85 3.09 -7.71
CA ILE A 493 -27.64 4.56 -7.71
C ILE A 493 -28.25 5.21 -6.47
N VAL A 494 -29.44 4.78 -6.05
CA VAL A 494 -30.06 5.26 -4.80
C VAL A 494 -29.14 5.00 -3.61
N HIS A 495 -28.62 3.79 -3.52
CA HIS A 495 -27.71 3.38 -2.46
C HIS A 495 -26.41 4.18 -2.46
N MET A 496 -25.80 4.38 -3.63
CA MET A 496 -24.57 5.18 -3.75
C MET A 496 -24.78 6.65 -3.39
N VAL A 497 -25.88 7.27 -3.81
CA VAL A 497 -26.17 8.67 -3.43
C VAL A 497 -26.30 8.79 -1.91
N GLN A 498 -26.90 7.79 -1.27
CA GLN A 498 -26.95 7.74 0.19
C GLN A 498 -25.57 7.57 0.83
N GLN A 499 -24.67 6.77 0.25
CA GLN A 499 -23.28 6.69 0.71
C GLN A 499 -22.52 8.02 0.54
N PHE A 500 -22.61 8.65 -0.63
CA PHE A 500 -21.99 9.96 -0.87
C PHE A 500 -22.47 11.00 0.13
N GLU A 501 -23.78 11.07 0.38
CA GLU A 501 -24.34 12.07 1.27
C GLU A 501 -24.04 11.82 2.75
N ASN A 502 -23.83 10.56 3.15
CA ASN A 502 -23.41 10.24 4.52
C ASN A 502 -21.94 10.62 4.75
N THR A 503 -21.09 10.44 3.74
CA THR A 503 -19.65 10.68 3.83
C THR A 503 -19.30 12.14 3.55
N LEU A 504 -19.92 12.75 2.54
CA LEU A 504 -19.70 14.11 2.06
C LEU A 504 -21.05 14.83 1.88
N PRO A 505 -21.69 15.29 2.98
CA PRO A 505 -22.98 15.98 2.91
C PRO A 505 -22.97 17.16 1.93
N ASP A 506 -24.06 17.28 1.16
CA ASP A 506 -24.31 18.34 0.16
C ASP A 506 -23.33 18.40 -1.03
N PHE A 507 -22.27 17.56 -1.05
CA PHE A 507 -21.24 17.59 -2.08
C PHE A 507 -21.81 17.47 -3.50
N LEU A 508 -22.79 16.57 -3.70
CA LEU A 508 -23.38 16.37 -5.03
C LEU A 508 -24.12 17.62 -5.53
N MET A 509 -24.72 18.40 -4.62
CA MET A 509 -25.51 19.59 -4.90
C MET A 509 -24.72 20.90 -4.84
N GLU A 510 -23.46 20.85 -4.42
CA GLU A 510 -22.57 22.00 -4.40
C GLU A 510 -22.36 22.55 -5.83
N PRO A 511 -22.63 23.85 -6.07
CA PRO A 511 -22.34 24.47 -7.36
C PRO A 511 -20.84 24.41 -7.64
N VAL A 512 -20.47 24.08 -8.87
CA VAL A 512 -19.06 24.06 -9.29
C VAL A 512 -18.71 25.38 -9.96
N THR A 513 -17.80 26.11 -9.35
CA THR A 513 -17.27 27.37 -9.87
C THR A 513 -16.06 27.11 -10.77
N THR A 514 -15.94 27.90 -11.84
CA THR A 514 -14.89 27.72 -12.87
C THR A 514 -13.48 28.02 -12.37
N ASP A 515 -13.34 28.63 -11.19
CA ASP A 515 -12.07 28.93 -10.51
C ASP A 515 -11.52 27.74 -9.71
N ASN A 516 -12.30 26.68 -9.48
CA ASN A 516 -11.84 25.49 -8.80
C ASN A 516 -11.47 24.38 -9.81
N HIS A 517 -10.17 24.25 -10.08
CA HIS A 517 -9.64 23.28 -11.05
C HIS A 517 -10.09 21.84 -10.76
N ASP A 518 -9.92 21.39 -9.53
CA ASP A 518 -10.21 20.01 -9.15
C ASP A 518 -11.71 19.69 -9.21
N ALA A 519 -12.55 20.63 -8.78
CA ALA A 519 -14.00 20.46 -8.86
C ALA A 519 -14.48 20.40 -10.32
N VAL A 520 -13.92 21.25 -11.20
CA VAL A 520 -14.23 21.28 -12.64
C VAL A 520 -13.83 19.98 -13.34
N LEU A 521 -12.61 19.48 -13.08
CA LEU A 521 -12.20 18.19 -13.65
C LEU A 521 -13.04 17.03 -13.10
N HIS A 522 -13.37 17.07 -11.82
CA HIS A 522 -14.15 16.01 -11.17
C HIS A 522 -15.56 15.87 -11.77
N CYS A 523 -16.13 16.92 -12.36
CA CYS A 523 -17.39 16.81 -13.11
C CYS A 523 -17.36 15.72 -14.20
N ALA A 524 -16.21 15.43 -14.81
CA ALA A 524 -16.08 14.34 -15.78
C ALA A 524 -16.02 12.95 -15.12
N MET A 525 -15.61 12.87 -13.86
CA MET A 525 -15.37 11.61 -13.15
C MET A 525 -16.57 11.14 -12.31
N ARG A 526 -17.42 12.06 -11.84
CA ARG A 526 -18.56 11.79 -10.94
C ARG A 526 -19.44 10.62 -11.37
N LYS A 527 -19.83 10.60 -12.65
CA LYS A 527 -20.72 9.56 -13.19
C LYS A 527 -20.02 8.22 -13.37
N ALA A 528 -18.72 8.24 -13.68
CA ALA A 528 -17.93 7.02 -13.81
C ALA A 528 -17.80 6.28 -12.47
N LEU A 529 -17.67 7.00 -11.35
CA LEU A 529 -17.71 6.39 -10.01
C LEU A 529 -19.00 5.60 -9.78
N ARG A 530 -20.14 6.22 -10.11
CA ARG A 530 -21.45 5.56 -9.98
C ARG A 530 -21.63 4.43 -11.00
N ALA A 531 -21.14 4.62 -12.22
CA ALA A 531 -21.22 3.64 -13.30
C ALA A 531 -20.51 2.34 -13.00
N TYR A 532 -19.30 2.43 -12.44
CA TYR A 532 -18.59 1.27 -11.94
C TYR A 532 -19.41 0.52 -10.90
N ARG A 533 -19.92 1.22 -9.89
CA ARG A 533 -20.52 0.56 -8.74
C ARG A 533 -21.94 0.05 -9.00
N TYR A 534 -22.78 0.72 -9.79
CA TYR A 534 -24.08 0.12 -10.14
C TYR A 534 -23.89 -1.11 -11.02
N ALA A 535 -22.94 -1.10 -11.96
CA ALA A 535 -22.71 -2.23 -12.85
C ALA A 535 -22.13 -3.43 -12.10
N ASN A 536 -21.32 -3.17 -11.07
CA ASN A 536 -20.80 -4.17 -10.14
C ASN A 536 -21.91 -4.83 -9.31
N ILE A 537 -22.79 -4.03 -8.69
CA ILE A 537 -23.88 -4.55 -7.86
C ILE A 537 -24.90 -5.32 -8.72
N SER A 538 -25.24 -4.83 -9.92
CA SER A 538 -26.21 -5.48 -10.80
C SER A 538 -25.64 -6.65 -11.60
N ALA A 539 -24.32 -6.87 -11.58
CA ALA A 539 -23.62 -7.78 -12.48
C ALA A 539 -24.24 -9.19 -12.53
N THR A 540 -24.59 -9.76 -11.39
CA THR A 540 -25.11 -11.13 -11.23
C THR A 540 -26.65 -11.20 -11.23
N PHE A 541 -27.33 -10.08 -11.43
CA PHE A 541 -28.80 -10.00 -11.43
C PHE A 541 -29.39 -10.27 -12.83
N GLY A 542 -29.03 -11.43 -13.38
CA GLY A 542 -29.53 -11.95 -14.65
C GLY A 542 -28.79 -11.42 -15.89
N ALA A 543 -28.87 -12.19 -16.98
CA ALA A 543 -28.38 -11.84 -18.32
C ALA A 543 -26.89 -11.39 -18.36
N GLU A 544 -26.05 -11.95 -17.50
CA GLU A 544 -24.64 -11.57 -17.29
C GLU A 544 -23.88 -11.39 -18.61
N ASP A 545 -23.82 -12.46 -19.43
CA ASP A 545 -23.10 -12.44 -20.71
C ASP A 545 -23.65 -11.41 -21.71
N LEU A 546 -24.95 -11.09 -21.64
CA LEU A 546 -25.56 -10.10 -22.53
C LEU A 546 -25.11 -8.68 -22.18
N PHE A 547 -25.00 -8.35 -20.88
CA PHE A 547 -24.56 -7.03 -20.45
C PHE A 547 -23.06 -6.81 -20.64
N GLU A 548 -22.24 -7.85 -20.48
CA GLU A 548 -20.83 -7.75 -20.88
C GLU A 548 -20.69 -7.37 -22.37
N GLN A 549 -21.45 -8.04 -23.24
CA GLN A 549 -21.45 -7.74 -24.68
C GLN A 549 -22.01 -6.34 -24.96
N GLU A 550 -23.11 -5.95 -24.32
CA GLU A 550 -23.75 -4.65 -24.49
C GLU A 550 -22.83 -3.51 -24.05
N PHE A 551 -22.22 -3.61 -22.87
CA PHE A 551 -21.28 -2.61 -22.36
C PHE A 551 -19.99 -2.56 -23.19
N SER A 552 -19.53 -3.70 -23.71
CA SER A 552 -18.41 -3.74 -24.65
C SER A 552 -18.72 -2.98 -25.95
N ASN A 553 -19.94 -3.12 -26.47
CA ASN A 553 -20.38 -2.40 -27.67
C ASN A 553 -20.51 -0.89 -27.40
N TYR A 554 -21.09 -0.50 -26.26
CA TYR A 554 -21.16 0.91 -25.87
C TYR A 554 -19.79 1.55 -25.74
N LEU A 555 -18.83 0.88 -25.10
CA LEU A 555 -17.46 1.37 -24.97
C LEU A 555 -16.79 1.54 -26.34
N THR A 556 -16.96 0.56 -27.22
CA THR A 556 -16.39 0.61 -28.58
C THR A 556 -16.92 1.81 -29.37
N GLN A 557 -18.25 2.00 -29.39
CA GLN A 557 -18.88 3.13 -30.09
C GLN A 557 -18.52 4.47 -29.45
N CYS A 558 -18.46 4.52 -28.12
CA CYS A 558 -18.05 5.70 -27.38
C CYS A 558 -16.62 6.12 -27.74
N PHE A 559 -15.70 5.17 -27.82
CA PHE A 559 -14.33 5.45 -28.22
C PHE A 559 -14.23 6.02 -29.64
N ASP A 560 -15.00 5.50 -30.60
CA ASP A 560 -15.02 6.03 -31.97
C ASP A 560 -15.53 7.49 -31.98
N LEU A 561 -16.67 7.73 -31.33
CA LEU A 561 -17.30 9.06 -31.29
C LEU A 561 -16.47 10.08 -30.52
N ALA A 562 -15.99 9.73 -29.32
CA ALA A 562 -15.27 10.64 -28.44
C ALA A 562 -13.95 11.11 -29.06
N TYR A 563 -13.15 10.20 -29.62
CA TYR A 563 -11.89 10.58 -30.27
C TYR A 563 -12.10 11.35 -31.58
N ALA A 564 -13.16 11.05 -32.35
CA ALA A 564 -13.54 11.88 -33.50
C ALA A 564 -13.93 13.30 -33.06
N ASN A 565 -14.68 13.45 -31.97
CA ASN A 565 -15.06 14.74 -31.41
C ASN A 565 -13.85 15.53 -30.89
N ILE A 566 -12.91 14.88 -30.20
CA ILE A 566 -11.67 15.52 -29.74
C ILE A 566 -10.84 16.01 -30.93
N ALA A 567 -10.66 15.17 -31.96
CA ALA A 567 -9.91 15.55 -33.15
C ALA A 567 -10.54 16.76 -33.87
N LYS A 568 -11.87 16.73 -34.07
CA LYS A 568 -12.62 17.84 -34.66
C LYS A 568 -12.51 19.12 -33.81
N ALA A 569 -12.67 19.02 -32.50
CA ALA A 569 -12.56 20.17 -31.60
C ALA A 569 -11.18 20.81 -31.65
N LYS A 570 -10.11 20.00 -31.79
CA LYS A 570 -8.75 20.51 -31.99
C LYS A 570 -8.60 21.26 -33.32
N GLU A 571 -9.15 20.73 -34.40
CA GLU A 571 -9.11 21.38 -35.73
C GLU A 571 -9.83 22.74 -35.72
N GLU A 572 -11.01 22.79 -35.10
CA GLU A 572 -11.76 24.03 -34.92
C GLU A 572 -10.98 25.03 -34.05
N HIS A 573 -10.41 24.57 -32.92
CA HIS A 573 -9.60 25.40 -32.02
C HIS A 573 -8.35 25.98 -32.70
N ALA A 574 -7.70 25.20 -33.57
CA ALA A 574 -6.57 25.68 -34.36
C ALA A 574 -6.95 26.88 -35.27
N THR A 575 -8.23 27.04 -35.58
CA THR A 575 -8.76 28.14 -36.40
C THR A 575 -9.31 29.29 -35.56
N ASP A 576 -10.14 29.00 -34.55
CA ASP A 576 -10.89 30.01 -33.79
C ASP A 576 -10.22 30.44 -32.46
N HIS A 577 -9.29 29.64 -31.95
CA HIS A 577 -8.58 29.81 -30.67
C HIS A 577 -9.53 29.92 -29.45
N ASP A 578 -10.74 29.37 -29.55
CA ASP A 578 -11.75 29.38 -28.51
C ASP A 578 -11.48 28.28 -27.46
N HIS A 579 -10.73 28.65 -26.42
CA HIS A 579 -10.36 27.72 -25.34
C HIS A 579 -11.57 27.15 -24.57
N PRO A 580 -12.59 27.95 -24.17
CA PRO A 580 -13.81 27.41 -23.57
C PRO A 580 -14.53 26.38 -24.44
N LYS A 581 -14.64 26.63 -25.75
CA LYS A 581 -15.26 25.69 -26.70
C LYS A 581 -14.47 24.38 -26.80
N LEU A 582 -13.14 24.45 -26.90
CA LEU A 582 -12.28 23.26 -26.87
C LEU A 582 -12.46 22.49 -25.55
N PHE A 583 -12.39 23.18 -24.41
CA PHE A 583 -12.52 22.59 -23.09
C PHE A 583 -13.84 21.82 -22.95
N ASN A 584 -14.97 22.44 -23.28
CA ASN A 584 -16.28 21.80 -23.18
C ASN A 584 -16.39 20.55 -24.06
N ALA A 585 -15.86 20.59 -25.28
CA ALA A 585 -15.89 19.46 -26.19
C ALA A 585 -15.06 18.27 -25.67
N VAL A 586 -13.83 18.53 -25.20
CA VAL A 586 -12.94 17.45 -24.73
C VAL A 586 -13.36 16.92 -23.36
N HIS A 587 -13.89 17.76 -22.47
CA HIS A 587 -14.41 17.37 -21.17
C HIS A 587 -15.63 16.46 -21.31
N GLY A 588 -16.57 16.79 -22.21
CA GLY A 588 -17.70 15.92 -22.53
C GLY A 588 -17.27 14.57 -23.11
N ALA A 589 -16.38 14.57 -24.09
CA ALA A 589 -15.86 13.34 -24.71
C ALA A 589 -15.17 12.43 -23.68
N VAL A 590 -14.38 13.00 -22.76
CA VAL A 590 -13.72 12.25 -21.68
C VAL A 590 -14.72 11.71 -20.65
N THR A 591 -15.77 12.49 -20.33
CA THR A 591 -16.86 12.03 -19.43
C THR A 591 -17.51 10.76 -19.96
N ASP A 592 -17.79 10.70 -21.26
CA ASP A 592 -18.41 9.54 -21.90
C ASP A 592 -17.46 8.32 -21.87
N ILE A 593 -16.17 8.52 -22.19
CA ILE A 593 -15.15 7.46 -22.12
C ILE A 593 -15.05 6.90 -20.71
N LEU A 594 -14.91 7.76 -19.70
CA LEU A 594 -14.79 7.33 -18.30
C LEU A 594 -16.03 6.56 -17.85
N THR A 595 -17.22 7.07 -18.16
CA THR A 595 -18.50 6.47 -17.74
C THR A 595 -18.71 5.10 -18.38
N THR A 596 -18.46 4.97 -19.69
CA THR A 596 -18.63 3.69 -20.40
C THR A 596 -17.57 2.66 -20.02
N SER A 597 -16.32 3.11 -19.82
CA SER A 597 -15.23 2.24 -19.33
C SER A 597 -15.53 1.73 -17.93
N ALA A 598 -15.90 2.62 -17.02
CA ALA A 598 -16.24 2.27 -15.65
C ALA A 598 -17.41 1.27 -15.57
N ARG A 599 -18.43 1.44 -16.42
CA ARG A 599 -19.56 0.51 -16.51
C ARG A 599 -19.14 -0.92 -16.88
N LEU A 600 -18.32 -1.07 -17.92
CA LEU A 600 -17.80 -2.39 -18.31
C LEU A 600 -16.92 -2.98 -17.20
N LEU A 601 -16.01 -2.18 -16.65
CA LEU A 601 -15.12 -2.59 -15.56
C LEU A 601 -15.88 -3.04 -14.31
N GLY A 602 -16.92 -2.29 -13.93
CA GLY A 602 -17.78 -2.62 -12.81
C GLY A 602 -18.49 -3.95 -13.00
N HIS A 603 -19.04 -4.17 -14.19
CA HIS A 603 -19.69 -5.44 -14.54
C HIS A 603 -18.71 -6.62 -14.47
N LEU A 604 -17.54 -6.50 -15.11
CA LEU A 604 -16.49 -7.54 -15.09
C LEU A 604 -16.06 -7.87 -13.66
N ASP A 605 -15.83 -6.85 -12.84
CA ASP A 605 -15.47 -7.03 -11.43
C ASP A 605 -16.59 -7.73 -10.64
N GLY A 606 -17.85 -7.36 -10.89
CA GLY A 606 -19.02 -7.93 -10.21
C GLY A 606 -19.25 -9.41 -10.53
N VAL A 607 -18.86 -9.86 -11.72
CA VAL A 607 -18.85 -11.30 -12.09
C VAL A 607 -17.54 -12.02 -11.76
N GLY A 608 -16.52 -11.30 -11.25
CA GLY A 608 -15.21 -11.87 -10.92
C GLY A 608 -14.30 -12.12 -12.12
N LYS A 609 -14.47 -11.40 -13.22
CA LYS A 609 -13.61 -11.43 -14.41
C LYS A 609 -12.50 -10.37 -14.34
N PRO A 610 -11.36 -10.57 -15.01
CA PRO A 610 -10.29 -9.57 -15.06
C PRO A 610 -10.75 -8.28 -15.79
N PRO A 611 -10.14 -7.12 -15.47
CA PRO A 611 -10.59 -5.82 -15.97
C PRO A 611 -10.34 -5.61 -17.47
N LEU A 612 -9.32 -6.26 -18.04
CA LEU A 612 -9.03 -6.16 -19.47
C LEU A 612 -9.85 -7.22 -20.22
N PRO A 613 -10.80 -6.83 -21.09
CA PRO A 613 -11.47 -7.76 -21.99
C PRO A 613 -10.45 -8.43 -22.91
N THR A 614 -10.68 -9.69 -23.28
CA THR A 614 -9.73 -10.39 -24.14
C THR A 614 -9.62 -9.69 -25.50
N PRO A 615 -8.44 -9.72 -26.17
CA PRO A 615 -8.22 -9.02 -27.44
C PRO A 615 -9.22 -9.40 -28.56
N GLU A 616 -9.86 -10.56 -28.44
CA GLU A 616 -10.86 -11.07 -29.39
C GLU A 616 -12.22 -10.36 -29.27
N THR A 617 -12.48 -9.64 -28.17
CA THR A 617 -13.70 -8.85 -27.98
C THR A 617 -13.62 -7.50 -28.71
N SER A 618 -14.76 -6.93 -29.09
CA SER A 618 -14.82 -5.59 -29.71
C SER A 618 -14.19 -4.51 -28.82
N ALA A 619 -14.50 -4.55 -27.52
CA ALA A 619 -13.92 -3.66 -26.53
C ALA A 619 -12.40 -3.87 -26.36
N GLY A 620 -11.95 -5.12 -26.23
CA GLY A 620 -10.52 -5.44 -26.09
C GLY A 620 -9.70 -4.92 -27.29
N ASN A 621 -10.19 -5.15 -28.52
CA ASN A 621 -9.57 -4.62 -29.73
C ASN A 621 -9.59 -3.07 -29.74
N ALA A 622 -10.72 -2.43 -29.41
CA ALA A 622 -10.83 -0.97 -29.39
C ALA A 622 -9.89 -0.31 -28.37
N ILE A 623 -9.69 -0.93 -27.21
CA ILE A 623 -8.75 -0.52 -26.15
C ILE A 623 -7.31 -0.61 -26.68
N ILE A 624 -6.94 -1.75 -27.29
CA ILE A 624 -5.60 -1.98 -27.84
C ILE A 624 -5.30 -1.01 -28.98
N ALA A 625 -6.23 -0.82 -29.91
CA ALA A 625 -6.08 0.08 -31.05
C ALA A 625 -5.79 1.53 -30.64
N ARG A 626 -6.20 1.92 -29.44
CA ARG A 626 -6.00 3.25 -28.85
C ARG A 626 -4.87 3.32 -27.83
N GLN A 627 -4.15 2.20 -27.64
CA GLN A 627 -3.06 2.08 -26.67
C GLN A 627 -3.52 2.40 -25.24
N LEU A 628 -4.76 2.01 -24.91
CA LEU A 628 -5.40 2.25 -23.61
C LEU A 628 -5.37 1.03 -22.68
N THR A 629 -4.73 -0.07 -23.08
CA THR A 629 -4.64 -1.32 -22.31
C THR A 629 -4.18 -1.08 -20.88
N TRP A 630 -3.09 -0.32 -20.70
CA TRP A 630 -2.52 -0.03 -19.39
C TRP A 630 -3.36 0.94 -18.58
N TRP A 631 -3.90 1.96 -19.25
CA TRP A 631 -4.80 2.92 -18.62
C TRP A 631 -6.06 2.23 -18.08
N ILE A 632 -6.66 1.29 -18.82
CA ILE A 632 -7.81 0.50 -18.36
C ILE A 632 -7.50 -0.27 -17.08
N ASN A 633 -6.33 -0.91 -16.99
CA ASN A 633 -5.92 -1.61 -15.77
C ASN A 633 -5.73 -0.65 -14.60
N ALA A 634 -5.05 0.48 -14.82
CA ALA A 634 -4.85 1.49 -13.78
C ALA A 634 -6.18 2.09 -13.30
N PHE A 635 -7.10 2.38 -14.23
CA PHE A 635 -8.42 2.91 -13.92
C PHE A 635 -9.28 1.92 -13.14
N ALA A 636 -9.28 0.63 -13.54
CA ALA A 636 -9.96 -0.42 -12.81
C ALA A 636 -9.41 -0.58 -11.38
N TYR A 637 -8.08 -0.56 -11.24
CA TYR A 637 -7.40 -0.64 -9.94
C TYR A 637 -7.81 0.52 -9.02
N ASP A 638 -7.79 1.75 -9.53
CA ASP A 638 -8.14 2.94 -8.75
C ASP A 638 -9.62 2.99 -8.37
N LEU A 639 -10.53 2.56 -9.25
CA LEU A 639 -11.95 2.42 -8.94
C LEU A 639 -12.20 1.34 -7.87
N GLN A 640 -11.57 0.16 -8.01
CA GLN A 640 -11.66 -0.91 -7.01
C GLN A 640 -11.15 -0.45 -5.65
N LYS A 641 -9.98 0.18 -5.61
CA LYS A 641 -9.37 0.67 -4.37
C LYS A 641 -10.24 1.75 -3.72
N PHE A 642 -10.76 2.70 -4.52
CA PHE A 642 -11.67 3.73 -4.04
C PHE A 642 -12.88 3.10 -3.33
N TRP A 643 -13.60 2.18 -3.99
CA TRP A 643 -14.81 1.58 -3.41
C TRP A 643 -14.55 0.59 -2.26
N LYS A 644 -13.30 0.15 -2.05
CA LYS A 644 -12.89 -0.64 -0.88
C LYS A 644 -12.61 0.21 0.37
N LYS A 645 -12.39 1.52 0.24
CA LYS A 645 -12.18 2.41 1.41
C LYS A 645 -13.50 2.51 2.21
N GLU A 646 -13.40 2.51 3.54
CA GLU A 646 -14.57 2.64 4.43
C GLU A 646 -15.22 4.03 4.36
N SER A 647 -14.41 5.06 4.10
CA SER A 647 -14.82 6.45 3.96
C SER A 647 -13.91 7.21 2.99
N TRP A 648 -14.38 8.34 2.48
CA TRP A 648 -13.68 9.15 1.48
C TRP A 648 -13.67 10.63 1.88
N THR A 649 -12.59 11.31 1.51
CA THR A 649 -12.45 12.78 1.56
C THR A 649 -12.67 13.38 0.17
N ARG A 650 -12.78 14.72 0.05
CA ARG A 650 -12.88 15.36 -1.27
C ARG A 650 -11.61 15.12 -2.08
N GLU A 651 -10.47 15.10 -1.41
CA GLU A 651 -9.15 14.84 -1.97
C GLU A 651 -9.07 13.43 -2.58
N ASP A 652 -9.69 12.43 -1.95
CA ASP A 652 -9.79 11.07 -2.52
C ASP A 652 -10.57 11.07 -3.85
N LEU A 653 -11.65 11.84 -3.94
CA LEU A 653 -12.44 11.96 -5.18
C LEU A 653 -11.68 12.72 -6.26
N TYR A 654 -10.99 13.80 -5.89
CA TYR A 654 -10.21 14.63 -6.81
C TYR A 654 -8.92 13.95 -7.27
N ALA A 655 -8.36 13.02 -6.50
CA ALA A 655 -7.21 12.22 -6.93
C ALA A 655 -7.51 11.46 -8.25
N LEU A 656 -8.74 11.01 -8.46
CA LEU A 656 -9.16 10.30 -9.67
C LEU A 656 -9.20 11.19 -10.93
N ASN A 657 -9.09 12.52 -10.79
CA ASN A 657 -9.05 13.45 -11.92
C ASN A 657 -7.85 13.20 -12.85
N ILE A 658 -6.81 12.49 -12.38
CA ILE A 658 -5.68 12.10 -13.24
C ILE A 658 -6.13 11.28 -14.46
N HIS A 659 -7.23 10.50 -14.35
CA HIS A 659 -7.76 9.74 -15.49
C HIS A 659 -8.43 10.64 -16.52
N VAL A 660 -8.97 11.78 -16.10
CA VAL A 660 -9.51 12.82 -17.00
C VAL A 660 -8.36 13.40 -17.84
N GLU A 661 -7.27 13.78 -17.17
CA GLU A 661 -6.06 14.30 -17.83
C GLU A 661 -5.45 13.26 -18.78
N ARG A 662 -5.25 12.02 -18.30
CA ARG A 662 -4.55 10.95 -19.02
C ARG A 662 -5.18 10.61 -20.36
N LEU A 663 -6.51 10.69 -20.48
CA LEU A 663 -7.23 10.42 -21.73
C LEU A 663 -7.00 11.49 -22.80
N LEU A 664 -6.57 12.69 -22.42
CA LEU A 664 -6.32 13.83 -23.31
C LEU A 664 -4.87 13.87 -23.83
N TRP A 665 -3.92 13.29 -23.10
CA TRP A 665 -2.49 13.33 -23.45
C TRP A 665 -2.16 12.75 -24.84
N PRO A 666 -2.73 11.61 -25.28
CA PRO A 666 -2.47 11.09 -26.64
C PRO A 666 -2.89 12.05 -27.74
N SER A 667 -3.87 12.90 -27.46
CA SER A 667 -4.33 13.95 -28.37
C SER A 667 -3.54 15.25 -28.20
N GLY A 668 -2.45 15.30 -27.43
CA GLY A 668 -1.63 16.50 -27.23
C GLY A 668 -2.37 17.63 -26.50
N ILE A 669 -3.29 17.27 -25.59
CA ILE A 669 -4.05 18.22 -24.78
C ILE A 669 -3.69 18.01 -23.31
N LEU A 670 -3.43 19.12 -22.62
CA LEU A 670 -3.15 19.14 -21.19
C LEU A 670 -4.09 20.10 -20.48
N LEU A 671 -4.64 19.63 -19.36
CA LEU A 671 -5.41 20.42 -18.40
C LEU A 671 -4.57 20.58 -17.14
N TYR A 672 -4.50 21.79 -16.61
CA TYR A 672 -3.71 22.09 -15.40
C TYR A 672 -4.27 23.33 -14.68
N PRO A 673 -4.01 23.50 -13.38
CA PRO A 673 -4.46 24.69 -12.65
C PRO A 673 -3.72 25.94 -13.15
N ALA A 674 -4.41 27.08 -13.20
CA ALA A 674 -3.78 28.36 -13.53
C ALA A 674 -2.70 28.75 -12.50
N ASP A 675 -1.70 29.54 -12.91
CA ASP A 675 -0.61 30.00 -12.03
C ASP A 675 -1.10 30.81 -10.81
N SER A 676 -2.28 31.44 -10.93
CA SER A 676 -2.96 32.13 -9.83
C SER A 676 -3.54 31.17 -8.77
N GLY A 677 -3.56 29.87 -9.04
CA GLY A 677 -4.30 28.86 -8.29
C GLY A 677 -5.81 28.89 -8.56
N GLN A 678 -6.29 29.74 -9.48
CA GLN A 678 -7.70 29.92 -9.79
C GLN A 678 -8.00 29.59 -11.26
N GLY A 679 -8.72 28.51 -11.46
CA GLY A 679 -9.25 28.07 -12.75
C GLY A 679 -8.42 27.01 -13.45
N THR A 680 -8.98 26.50 -14.55
CA THR A 680 -8.36 25.46 -15.38
C THR A 680 -7.81 26.05 -16.66
N MET A 681 -6.53 25.80 -16.92
CA MET A 681 -5.86 26.10 -18.18
C MET A 681 -5.94 24.90 -19.11
N ILE A 682 -6.08 25.17 -20.41
CA ILE A 682 -6.02 24.17 -21.47
C ILE A 682 -4.91 24.51 -22.46
N LEU A 683 -3.96 23.60 -22.60
CA LEU A 683 -2.91 23.67 -23.61
C LEU A 683 -3.16 22.59 -24.66
N SER A 684 -3.17 23.00 -25.93
CA SER A 684 -3.28 22.12 -27.09
C SER A 684 -2.04 22.32 -27.95
N PHE A 685 -1.29 21.25 -28.22
CA PHE A 685 -0.14 21.28 -29.10
C PHE A 685 -0.27 20.22 -30.19
N GLN A 686 0.50 20.40 -31.27
CA GLN A 686 0.63 19.39 -32.30
C GLN A 686 1.58 18.31 -31.79
N THR A 687 1.11 17.06 -31.78
CA THR A 687 1.93 15.87 -31.58
C THR A 687 2.73 15.63 -32.86
N ASP A 688 3.69 16.50 -33.16
CA ASP A 688 4.77 16.13 -34.08
C ASP A 688 5.54 14.97 -33.43
N GLN A 689 5.67 13.85 -34.13
CA GLN A 689 6.32 12.60 -33.67
C GLN A 689 7.80 12.77 -33.25
N THR A 690 8.33 13.98 -33.24
CA THR A 690 9.75 14.30 -33.11
C THR A 690 10.12 15.05 -31.82
N LEU A 691 9.18 15.32 -30.90
CA LEU A 691 9.45 16.20 -29.74
C LEU A 691 8.97 15.73 -28.34
N LEU A 692 8.43 14.52 -28.19
CA LEU A 692 7.88 14.02 -26.90
C LEU A 692 8.31 12.63 -26.49
#